data_AF-A0A2U8E5X1-F1
#
_entry.id   AF-A0A2U8E5X1-F1
#
_cell.length_a   1.000
_cell.length_b   1.000
_cell.length_c   1.000
_cell.angle_alpha   90.00
_cell.angle_beta   90.00
_cell.angle_gamma   90.00
#
_symmetry.space_group_name_H-M   'P 1'
#
loop_
_entity.id
_entity.type
_entity.pdbx_description
1 polymer ?
#
loop_
_entity_poly.entity_id
_entity_poly.type
_entity_poly.pdbx_seq_one_letter_code
_entity_poly.pdbx_strand_id
1 'polypeptide(L)'
;MRPLPALALCIFLMAGPGRAHAAATPNIASVTGDTITLITGTTYSFTVDSQRDEGLVSTAATVAQLAKQLAPSGKITITRAGKKLDDADTPAAGDTLVIAGKPKRTLAIKTTEAALAGSLTLHRESITAGAAPSEITLDFTAGQRTPNATVAFEIPAGINVTMDNTFVNVIGRGEVPLSGLATQSIGRTGTNYSYKQVGRVSIKGDPSTGQAVLFTGIDLRPLNTPDIRLRITGVQLAKTGDYIFKAVYKTTAPKSLSSPMDAPSSVAKLTATNSISDFAREPLRQFTYTENADTHTSATFTWAPVRSSGSEAAIQISTDNARTWKTLRSVNLADGSVSVKGIEPGKLCAFRLAVSGGSAAGNSNVEWYYSGKRDIKSFGVNGNGETDETNAINAAIAETHRLGGGTLRFTKGDYNVRTLHLLSNVWLYLDAGATIQCIGDCDEPEPTWFSDRDYRSGLNPTDPKPYREPENWLTKQDVGHTFFRNAMFFAERQDNIKIVGTGRITGNGKIATSDRVMNSPAGKRADKMFTLKLCTNIEIGGHSNGKDLWYDREKDVPYYIEYDDAGARHHNFDVSNMLHIDRGGHFVVLATGSDDLHMHDTYFAKHHSGNARDIYDFMACGNVTVTNIYSKVSSDDIVKPGSDCSLGFTRPVRNYKVRNIVGDTNCNLFQIGSETADDIQDLCVDNIYVLAANKAGFSISTNDGAHIKNVHLNCGHTGTLHSRSKMLRTRAPFFISISNRGRVLGADVERYKFDENGSVRDELLVTNSDIGRVENIIINAIDCEEVYGGSSYGNKPRWRAYDGKLNRATPIIAGFKIPDNKDVHGGLKFKLPNGLHTGYITNVQFTDVTVLVKGGNPESDRDANPPEIGVGRYNVGDLKTQPAYGFWARHVKDFLLKDCAVNYETPDARHAVVLDDVIGARIENLKAPTPENGALLVKKIKSQDVIIK
;
A
#
# COMPACT_ATOMS: atom_id res chain seq x y z
N MET A 1 45.83 -19.01 26.47
CA MET A 1 45.16 -17.68 26.48
C MET A 1 44.67 -17.40 25.08
N ARG A 2 43.36 -17.56 24.82
CA ARG A 2 42.74 -17.30 23.51
C ARG A 2 42.22 -15.85 23.50
N PRO A 3 42.41 -15.07 22.42
CA PRO A 3 41.87 -13.71 22.36
C PRO A 3 40.34 -13.77 22.31
N LEU A 4 39.68 -13.00 23.17
CA LEU A 4 38.22 -12.79 23.09
C LEU A 4 37.87 -12.14 21.73
N PRO A 5 36.81 -12.59 21.03
CA PRO A 5 36.38 -11.98 19.79
C PRO A 5 35.67 -10.64 20.05
N ALA A 6 35.76 -9.76 19.06
CA ALA A 6 35.37 -8.34 18.99
C ALA A 6 33.89 -7.99 19.27
N LEU A 7 33.09 -8.89 19.86
CA LEU A 7 31.65 -8.69 20.08
C LEU A 7 31.34 -7.63 21.17
N ALA A 8 32.26 -7.38 22.10
CA ALA A 8 32.08 -6.39 23.16
C ALA A 8 32.25 -4.93 22.68
N LEU A 9 32.69 -4.70 21.44
CA LEU A 9 33.10 -3.38 20.97
C LEU A 9 31.96 -2.49 20.45
N CYS A 10 30.87 -3.10 19.97
CA CYS A 10 29.67 -2.38 19.56
C CYS A 10 28.61 -2.30 20.67
N ILE A 11 28.69 -3.15 21.70
CA ILE A 11 27.69 -3.22 22.77
C ILE A 11 27.85 -2.05 23.78
N PHE A 12 29.06 -1.54 24.00
CA PHE A 12 29.28 -0.42 24.93
C PHE A 12 28.90 0.97 24.38
N LEU A 13 28.48 1.08 23.12
CA LEU A 13 27.96 2.31 22.52
C LEU A 13 26.42 2.32 22.37
N MET A 14 25.74 1.22 22.71
CA MET A 14 24.29 1.04 22.52
C MET A 14 23.59 0.53 23.79
N ALA A 15 23.73 1.27 24.90
CA ALA A 15 23.01 0.97 26.14
C ALA A 15 21.82 1.93 26.37
N GLY A 16 20.64 1.46 25.99
CA GLY A 16 19.36 1.73 26.65
C GLY A 16 18.54 0.42 26.59
N PRO A 17 17.81 0.02 27.65
CA PRO A 17 17.06 -1.23 27.64
C PRO A 17 15.80 -1.06 26.78
N GLY A 18 15.91 -1.44 25.52
CA GLY A 18 14.78 -1.51 24.60
C GLY A 18 15.30 -1.97 23.25
N ARG A 19 14.77 -3.09 22.74
CA ARG A 19 15.11 -3.74 21.45
C ARG A 19 15.68 -2.73 20.44
N ALA A 20 17.00 -2.62 20.41
CA ALA A 20 17.67 -1.74 19.47
C ALA A 20 17.64 -2.47 18.13
N HIS A 21 16.93 -1.92 17.14
CA HIS A 21 17.30 -2.17 15.76
C HIS A 21 18.81 -1.96 15.69
N ALA A 22 19.58 -2.95 15.21
CA ALA A 22 21.01 -2.75 14.98
C ALA A 22 21.14 -1.44 14.19
N ALA A 23 21.68 -0.40 14.82
CA ALA A 23 21.76 0.91 14.18
C ALA A 23 22.50 0.71 12.86
N ALA A 24 21.84 1.04 11.75
CA ALA A 24 22.42 0.82 10.44
C ALA A 24 23.73 1.63 10.38
N THR A 25 24.85 0.91 10.30
CA THR A 25 26.20 1.48 10.19
C THR A 25 26.78 1.14 8.82
N PRO A 26 26.07 1.48 7.72
CA PRO A 26 26.40 1.00 6.38
C PRO A 26 27.79 1.42 5.91
N ASN A 27 28.42 2.43 6.53
CA ASN A 27 29.75 2.91 6.18
C ASN A 27 30.89 2.24 6.94
N ILE A 28 30.62 1.31 7.86
CA ILE A 28 31.66 0.67 8.68
C ILE A 28 31.92 -0.73 8.14
N ALA A 29 33.14 -0.96 7.62
CA ALA A 29 33.56 -2.28 7.14
C ALA A 29 33.96 -3.20 8.29
N SER A 30 34.67 -2.67 9.28
CA SER A 30 35.11 -3.41 10.46
C SER A 30 35.59 -2.48 11.58
N VAL A 31 35.58 -2.99 12.81
CA VAL A 31 36.26 -2.35 13.95
C VAL A 31 37.14 -3.40 14.62
N THR A 32 38.45 -3.18 14.62
CA THR A 32 39.44 -4.15 15.12
C THR A 32 40.50 -3.44 15.94
N GLY A 33 40.63 -3.80 17.23
CA GLY A 33 41.55 -3.15 18.15
C GLY A 33 41.29 -1.64 18.24
N ASP A 34 42.31 -0.85 17.91
CA ASP A 34 42.25 0.62 17.84
C ASP A 34 42.12 1.14 16.41
N THR A 35 41.53 0.36 15.50
CA THR A 35 41.29 0.76 14.10
C THR A 35 39.83 0.60 13.72
N ILE A 36 39.29 1.60 13.03
CA ILE A 36 38.00 1.56 12.33
C ILE A 36 38.25 1.64 10.82
N THR A 37 37.65 0.73 10.05
CA THR A 37 37.74 0.74 8.58
C THR A 37 36.42 1.26 8.01
N LEU A 38 36.48 2.38 7.29
CA LEU A 38 35.33 3.00 6.63
C LEU A 38 35.23 2.57 5.17
N ILE A 39 34.01 2.50 4.65
CA ILE A 39 33.72 2.14 3.28
C ILE A 39 33.71 3.38 2.39
N THR A 40 34.36 3.28 1.24
CA THR A 40 34.36 4.28 0.15
C THR A 40 33.93 3.63 -1.16
N GLY A 41 33.41 4.42 -2.10
CA GLY A 41 32.91 3.92 -3.39
C GLY A 41 31.87 4.87 -3.98
N THR A 42 31.07 4.37 -4.91
CA THR A 42 29.98 5.13 -5.54
C THR A 42 28.70 4.29 -5.70
N THR A 43 27.56 4.96 -5.73
CA THR A 43 26.24 4.36 -5.98
C THR A 43 25.37 5.26 -6.84
N TYR A 44 24.34 4.70 -7.47
CA TYR A 44 23.23 5.50 -7.96
C TYR A 44 22.30 5.88 -6.81
N SER A 45 21.93 7.15 -6.72
CA SER A 45 20.92 7.65 -5.79
C SER A 45 20.33 8.95 -6.30
N PHE A 46 19.01 8.99 -6.43
CA PHE A 46 18.26 10.17 -6.87
C PHE A 46 17.31 10.62 -5.76
N THR A 47 17.20 11.92 -5.57
CA THR A 47 16.11 12.56 -4.84
C THR A 47 15.32 13.40 -5.83
N VAL A 48 14.20 13.98 -5.37
CA VAL A 48 13.44 14.95 -6.17
C VAL A 48 14.29 16.16 -6.59
N ASP A 49 15.34 16.47 -5.83
CA ASP A 49 16.25 17.59 -6.06
C ASP A 49 17.43 17.25 -6.98
N SER A 50 17.78 15.96 -7.16
CA SER A 50 18.91 15.52 -7.99
C SER A 50 18.84 16.05 -9.42
N GLN A 51 19.92 16.62 -9.95
CA GLN A 51 19.96 17.02 -11.35
C GLN A 51 19.85 15.81 -12.28
N ARG A 52 19.36 16.03 -13.50
CA ARG A 52 19.35 15.01 -14.54
C ARG A 52 20.82 14.63 -14.83
N ASP A 53 21.12 13.34 -14.86
CA ASP A 53 22.43 12.75 -15.20
C ASP A 53 23.53 12.81 -14.11
N GLU A 54 23.31 13.44 -12.95
CA GLU A 54 24.29 13.45 -11.84
C GLU A 54 24.23 12.19 -10.95
N GLY A 55 23.45 11.17 -11.35
CA GLY A 55 22.98 10.08 -10.48
C GLY A 55 24.03 9.29 -9.71
N LEU A 56 25.32 9.40 -10.05
CA LEU A 56 26.41 8.77 -9.35
C LEU A 56 26.85 9.59 -8.12
N VAL A 57 26.57 9.10 -6.92
CA VAL A 57 26.96 9.72 -5.65
C VAL A 57 28.04 8.92 -4.93
N SER A 58 28.92 9.60 -4.19
CA SER A 58 29.90 8.96 -3.31
C SER A 58 29.18 8.17 -2.21
N THR A 59 29.66 6.97 -1.90
CA THR A 59 29.20 6.22 -0.72
C THR A 59 29.99 6.57 0.54
N ALA A 60 31.07 7.34 0.45
CA ALA A 60 31.85 7.74 1.61
C ALA A 60 31.04 8.66 2.53
N ALA A 61 31.00 8.33 3.83
CA ALA A 61 30.28 9.14 4.80
C ALA A 61 31.03 10.43 5.15
N THR A 62 30.33 11.55 5.22
CA THR A 62 30.85 12.76 5.87
C THR A 62 30.99 12.56 7.38
N VAL A 63 31.72 13.45 8.06
CA VAL A 63 31.82 13.46 9.53
C VAL A 63 30.43 13.46 10.18
N ALA A 64 29.49 14.27 9.67
CA ALA A 64 28.12 14.31 10.17
C ALA A 64 27.35 13.00 9.95
N GLN A 65 27.49 12.38 8.78
CA GLN A 65 26.84 11.10 8.49
C GLN A 65 27.40 9.98 9.38
N LEU A 66 28.72 9.97 9.58
CA LEU A 66 29.39 9.00 10.43
C LEU A 66 29.05 9.20 11.91
N ALA A 67 28.89 10.45 12.37
CA ALA A 67 28.43 10.76 13.72
C ALA A 67 27.03 10.18 14.00
N LYS A 68 26.11 10.31 13.04
CA LYS A 68 24.77 9.72 13.12
C LYS A 68 24.80 8.19 13.21
N GLN A 69 25.77 7.54 12.55
CA GLN A 69 25.93 6.08 12.57
C GLN A 69 26.60 5.56 13.85
N LEU A 70 27.60 6.27 14.38
CA LEU A 70 28.44 5.77 15.47
C LEU A 70 27.97 6.14 16.87
N ALA A 71 27.28 7.27 17.03
CA ALA A 71 26.98 7.80 18.36
C ALA A 71 25.72 8.68 18.34
N PRO A 72 24.52 8.09 18.18
CA PRO A 72 23.27 8.85 18.26
C PRO A 72 23.07 9.58 19.61
N SER A 73 23.82 9.21 20.67
CA SER A 73 23.80 9.80 22.01
C SER A 73 25.13 10.42 22.48
N GLY A 74 26.19 10.45 21.65
CA GLY A 74 27.54 10.87 22.04
C GLY A 74 28.23 11.80 21.03
N LYS A 75 29.19 12.62 21.49
CA LYS A 75 30.00 13.47 20.60
C LYS A 75 31.21 12.70 20.08
N ILE A 76 31.27 12.48 18.77
CA ILE A 76 32.51 12.06 18.11
C ILE A 76 33.32 13.29 17.67
N THR A 77 34.63 13.14 17.55
CA THR A 77 35.51 14.15 16.97
C THR A 77 36.51 13.45 16.08
N ILE A 78 36.62 13.89 14.82
CA ILE A 78 37.58 13.34 13.87
C ILE A 78 38.66 14.39 13.62
N THR A 79 39.92 13.96 13.61
CA THR A 79 41.05 14.84 13.35
C THR A 79 41.92 14.34 12.22
N ARG A 80 42.42 15.28 11.40
CA ARG A 80 43.41 15.06 10.34
C ARG A 80 44.67 15.86 10.69
N ALA A 81 45.79 15.16 10.88
CA ALA A 81 47.05 15.77 11.33
C ALA A 81 46.87 16.69 12.57
N GLY A 82 46.04 16.26 13.53
CA GLY A 82 45.76 17.00 14.76
C GLY A 82 44.72 18.12 14.66
N LYS A 83 44.25 18.49 13.46
CA LYS A 83 43.17 19.48 13.27
C LYS A 83 41.82 18.78 13.18
N LYS A 84 40.79 19.34 13.85
CA LYS A 84 39.42 18.84 13.79
C LYS A 84 38.84 19.02 12.38
N LEU A 85 38.16 17.99 11.87
CA LEU A 85 37.38 18.04 10.64
C LEU A 85 35.98 18.63 10.87
N ASP A 86 35.47 19.32 9.85
CA ASP A 86 34.12 19.87 9.84
C ASP A 86 33.08 18.81 9.42
N ASP A 87 31.82 19.08 9.71
CA ASP A 87 30.70 18.14 9.51
C ASP A 87 30.53 17.68 8.05
N ALA A 88 30.92 18.52 7.10
CA ALA A 88 30.85 18.25 5.66
C ALA A 88 32.09 17.49 5.12
N ASP A 89 33.18 17.45 5.87
CA ASP A 89 34.40 16.77 5.44
C ASP A 89 34.18 15.25 5.38
N THR A 90 34.87 14.59 4.46
CA THR A 90 34.92 13.13 4.39
C THR A 90 36.19 12.62 5.10
N PRO A 91 36.05 11.80 6.16
CA PRO A 91 37.19 11.15 6.79
C PRO A 91 37.97 10.26 5.79
N ALA A 92 39.29 10.21 5.94
CA ALA A 92 40.19 9.48 5.07
C ALA A 92 41.14 8.61 5.87
N ALA A 93 41.83 7.69 5.18
CA ALA A 93 42.85 6.87 5.81
C ALA A 93 43.95 7.74 6.45
N GLY A 94 44.28 7.46 7.70
CA GLY A 94 45.24 8.24 8.49
C GLY A 94 44.61 9.27 9.43
N ASP A 95 43.31 9.55 9.31
CA ASP A 95 42.58 10.36 10.28
C ASP A 95 42.39 9.60 11.60
N THR A 96 42.07 10.34 12.66
CA THR A 96 41.83 9.78 14.00
C THR A 96 40.42 10.09 14.46
N LEU A 97 39.65 9.06 14.80
CA LEU A 97 38.34 9.16 15.43
C LEU A 97 38.48 9.11 16.95
N VAL A 98 37.94 10.11 17.63
CA VAL A 98 37.83 10.18 19.08
C VAL A 98 36.36 10.07 19.47
N ILE A 99 36.03 9.09 20.28
CA ILE A 99 34.69 8.90 20.84
C ILE A 99 34.70 9.38 22.28
N ALA A 100 33.88 10.39 22.59
CA ALA A 100 33.76 10.90 23.94
C ALA A 100 33.05 9.88 24.86
N GLY A 101 33.63 9.62 26.05
CA GLY A 101 33.10 8.66 27.01
C GLY A 101 34.06 8.43 28.18
N LYS A 102 33.66 7.59 29.15
CA LYS A 102 34.52 7.05 30.21
C LYS A 102 34.49 5.52 30.10
N PRO A 103 35.49 4.87 29.45
CA PRO A 103 36.75 5.44 28.96
C PRO A 103 36.61 6.19 27.62
N LYS A 104 37.46 7.21 27.42
CA LYS A 104 37.65 7.87 26.12
C LYS A 104 38.35 6.90 25.19
N ARG A 105 37.91 6.83 23.93
CA ARG A 105 38.52 5.93 22.95
C ARG A 105 39.00 6.66 21.72
N THR A 106 40.18 6.29 21.25
CA THR A 106 40.84 6.84 20.07
C THR A 106 41.06 5.71 19.07
N LEU A 107 40.56 5.85 17.85
CA LEU A 107 40.65 4.86 16.79
C LEU A 107 41.33 5.49 15.56
N ALA A 108 42.29 4.80 14.97
CA ALA A 108 42.83 5.16 13.66
C ALA A 108 41.82 4.81 12.56
N ILE A 109 41.61 5.73 11.61
CA ILE A 109 40.72 5.51 10.48
C ILE A 109 41.51 4.90 9.31
N LYS A 110 41.01 3.79 8.78
CA LYS A 110 41.37 3.24 7.47
C LYS A 110 40.17 3.34 6.54
N THR A 111 40.40 3.23 5.23
CA THR A 111 39.34 3.14 4.23
C THR A 111 39.50 1.88 3.39
N THR A 112 38.39 1.38 2.85
CA THR A 112 38.36 0.27 1.90
C THR A 112 37.29 0.51 0.85
N GLU A 113 37.57 0.11 -0.40
CA GLU A 113 36.56 0.16 -1.46
C GLU A 113 35.68 -1.09 -1.38
N ALA A 114 34.40 -0.90 -1.07
CA ALA A 114 33.44 -1.98 -0.91
C ALA A 114 32.01 -1.48 -1.16
N ALA A 115 31.06 -2.41 -1.35
CA ALA A 115 29.65 -2.05 -1.25
C ALA A 115 29.35 -1.70 0.22
N LEU A 116 28.44 -0.75 0.45
CA LEU A 116 28.02 -0.39 1.81
C LEU A 116 27.57 -1.63 2.58
N ALA A 117 27.89 -1.72 3.87
CA ALA A 117 27.51 -2.85 4.70
C ALA A 117 25.99 -3.03 4.73
N GLY A 118 25.53 -4.28 4.64
CA GLY A 118 24.12 -4.60 4.85
C GLY A 118 23.74 -4.51 6.33
N SER A 119 22.45 -4.61 6.60
CA SER A 119 21.88 -4.78 7.93
C SER A 119 21.21 -6.14 8.01
N LEU A 120 21.57 -6.95 9.00
CA LEU A 120 20.96 -8.23 9.31
C LEU A 120 20.35 -8.15 10.71
N THR A 121 19.03 -8.29 10.79
CA THR A 121 18.28 -8.29 12.05
C THR A 121 17.64 -9.64 12.28
N LEU A 122 17.71 -10.13 13.51
CA LEU A 122 17.04 -11.35 13.94
C LEU A 122 15.83 -10.95 14.79
N HIS A 123 14.65 -11.48 14.47
CA HIS A 123 13.40 -11.12 15.19
C HIS A 123 13.37 -11.63 16.63
N ARG A 124 14.16 -12.68 16.92
CA ARG A 124 14.24 -13.34 18.22
C ARG A 124 15.71 -13.61 18.55
N GLU A 125 16.25 -12.90 19.55
CA GLU A 125 17.67 -13.00 19.93
C GLU A 125 18.01 -14.21 20.82
N SER A 126 17.00 -14.93 21.34
CA SER A 126 17.19 -16.09 22.20
C SER A 126 16.24 -17.24 21.90
N ILE A 127 16.70 -18.48 22.14
CA ILE A 127 15.88 -19.69 22.00
C ILE A 127 16.16 -20.65 23.14
N THR A 128 15.17 -21.44 23.53
CA THR A 128 15.33 -22.45 24.58
C THR A 128 15.95 -23.72 24.01
N ALA A 129 17.11 -24.11 24.56
CA ALA A 129 17.80 -25.33 24.20
C ALA A 129 16.99 -26.56 24.63
N GLY A 130 16.88 -27.55 23.74
CA GLY A 130 16.14 -28.79 23.99
C GLY A 130 14.62 -28.67 24.02
N ALA A 131 14.06 -27.49 23.75
CA ALA A 131 12.62 -27.30 23.55
C ALA A 131 12.15 -27.92 22.23
N ALA A 132 10.83 -27.97 22.00
CA ALA A 132 10.26 -28.37 20.73
C ALA A 132 10.70 -27.43 19.58
N PRO A 133 10.71 -27.92 18.32
CA PRO A 133 11.14 -27.10 17.19
C PRO A 133 10.36 -25.78 17.06
N SER A 134 11.07 -24.68 16.82
CA SER A 134 10.49 -23.34 16.61
C SER A 134 10.90 -22.77 15.26
N GLU A 135 10.58 -21.50 15.02
CA GLU A 135 11.08 -20.76 13.86
C GLU A 135 12.04 -19.64 14.26
N ILE A 136 12.84 -19.21 13.28
CA ILE A 136 13.67 -18.00 13.34
C ILE A 136 13.43 -17.18 12.08
N THR A 137 13.41 -15.85 12.23
CA THR A 137 13.23 -14.92 11.11
C THR A 137 14.38 -13.92 11.09
N LEU A 138 15.03 -13.85 9.92
CA LEU A 138 16.14 -12.96 9.62
C LEU A 138 15.69 -11.95 8.56
N ASP A 139 15.88 -10.67 8.85
CA ASP A 139 15.63 -9.58 7.92
C ASP A 139 16.96 -9.00 7.46
N PHE A 140 17.22 -9.06 6.15
CA PHE A 140 18.38 -8.48 5.52
C PHE A 140 17.99 -7.27 4.66
N THR A 141 18.74 -6.17 4.82
CA THR A 141 18.66 -4.97 3.97
C THR A 141 20.05 -4.63 3.46
N ALA A 142 20.22 -4.57 2.15
CA ALA A 142 21.47 -4.15 1.53
C ALA A 142 21.80 -2.69 1.84
N GLY A 143 23.07 -2.37 2.10
CA GLY A 143 23.50 -0.98 2.33
C GLY A 143 23.39 -0.09 1.09
N GLN A 144 23.33 -0.70 -0.11
CA GLN A 144 23.34 -0.03 -1.39
C GLN A 144 22.36 -0.73 -2.35
N ARG A 145 21.57 0.07 -3.07
CA ARG A 145 20.66 -0.41 -4.12
C ARG A 145 21.46 -0.90 -5.32
N THR A 146 21.01 -1.93 -6.02
CA THR A 146 21.71 -2.45 -7.21
C THR A 146 20.83 -3.46 -7.98
N PRO A 147 20.90 -3.55 -9.32
CA PRO A 147 20.28 -4.64 -10.07
C PRO A 147 21.09 -5.93 -9.96
N ASN A 148 20.47 -7.08 -10.26
CA ASN A 148 21.13 -8.38 -10.41
C ASN A 148 22.08 -8.73 -9.24
N ALA A 149 21.67 -8.43 -8.02
CA ALA A 149 22.46 -8.67 -6.83
C ALA A 149 22.63 -10.16 -6.53
N THR A 150 23.70 -10.47 -5.82
CA THR A 150 23.88 -11.75 -5.12
C THR A 150 23.83 -11.50 -3.63
N VAL A 151 23.10 -12.29 -2.86
CA VAL A 151 23.02 -12.19 -1.39
C VAL A 151 23.32 -13.58 -0.80
N ALA A 152 24.21 -13.64 0.18
CA ALA A 152 24.57 -14.87 0.87
C ALA A 152 24.32 -14.73 2.37
N PHE A 153 23.61 -15.71 2.94
CA PHE A 153 23.46 -15.87 4.38
C PHE A 153 24.37 -17.01 4.86
N GLU A 154 25.18 -16.77 5.88
CA GLU A 154 25.90 -17.81 6.62
C GLU A 154 25.05 -18.22 7.83
N ILE A 155 24.66 -19.49 7.83
CA ILE A 155 23.85 -20.13 8.88
C ILE A 155 24.79 -20.97 9.75
N PRO A 156 24.82 -20.75 11.08
CA PRO A 156 25.73 -21.45 11.97
C PRO A 156 25.39 -22.94 12.08
N ALA A 157 26.40 -23.74 12.46
CA ALA A 157 26.23 -25.16 12.73
C ALA A 157 25.11 -25.44 13.75
N GLY A 158 24.38 -26.54 13.56
CA GLY A 158 23.26 -26.96 14.40
C GLY A 158 21.89 -26.49 13.92
N ILE A 159 21.83 -25.68 12.86
CA ILE A 159 20.58 -25.25 12.21
C ILE A 159 20.55 -25.82 10.80
N ASN A 160 19.55 -26.66 10.51
CA ASN A 160 19.37 -27.26 9.20
C ASN A 160 18.46 -26.39 8.31
N VAL A 161 18.99 -25.98 7.17
CA VAL A 161 18.27 -25.27 6.11
C VAL A 161 18.15 -26.18 4.89
N THR A 162 16.93 -26.27 4.39
CA THR A 162 16.52 -27.03 3.21
C THR A 162 15.69 -26.13 2.30
N MET A 163 15.39 -26.61 1.08
CA MET A 163 14.58 -25.86 0.14
C MET A 163 13.12 -25.65 0.59
N ASP A 164 12.62 -26.48 1.51
CA ASP A 164 11.19 -26.52 1.87
C ASP A 164 10.89 -26.17 3.33
N ASN A 165 11.87 -26.27 4.24
CA ASN A 165 11.71 -25.76 5.62
C ASN A 165 12.08 -24.28 5.77
N THR A 166 12.57 -23.66 4.70
CA THR A 166 13.04 -22.27 4.70
C THR A 166 12.24 -21.49 3.68
N PHE A 167 11.76 -20.33 4.10
CA PHE A 167 10.88 -19.45 3.36
C PHE A 167 11.55 -18.10 3.13
N VAL A 168 11.25 -17.47 2.00
CA VAL A 168 11.83 -16.20 1.61
C VAL A 168 10.75 -15.23 1.11
N ASN A 169 10.85 -13.97 1.51
CA ASN A 169 10.12 -12.86 0.90
C ASN A 169 11.13 -11.82 0.40
N VAL A 170 11.23 -11.70 -0.93
CA VAL A 170 12.14 -10.77 -1.61
C VAL A 170 11.38 -9.48 -1.93
N ILE A 171 11.88 -8.35 -1.42
CA ILE A 171 11.37 -6.98 -1.63
C ILE A 171 9.86 -6.80 -1.41
N GLY A 172 9.20 -7.69 -0.66
CA GLY A 172 7.78 -7.61 -0.35
C GLY A 172 6.86 -8.29 -1.35
N ARG A 173 7.37 -9.17 -2.22
CA ARG A 173 6.57 -9.94 -3.20
C ARG A 173 5.64 -10.99 -2.59
N GLY A 174 5.77 -11.24 -1.29
CA GLY A 174 5.09 -12.34 -0.60
C GLY A 174 6.06 -13.49 -0.33
N GLU A 175 5.75 -14.27 0.71
CA GLU A 175 6.58 -15.36 1.18
C GLU A 175 6.36 -16.63 0.35
N VAL A 176 7.44 -17.28 -0.06
CA VAL A 176 7.44 -18.61 -0.72
C VAL A 176 8.52 -19.50 -0.10
N PRO A 177 8.39 -20.84 -0.12
CA PRO A 177 9.52 -21.71 0.20
C PRO A 177 10.67 -21.45 -0.79
N LEU A 178 11.92 -21.72 -0.41
CA LEU A 178 13.07 -21.53 -1.29
C LEU A 178 12.91 -22.29 -2.63
N SER A 179 12.27 -23.46 -2.62
CA SER A 179 11.94 -24.24 -3.82
C SER A 179 11.03 -23.50 -4.80
N GLY A 180 10.22 -22.55 -4.31
CA GLY A 180 9.29 -21.75 -5.12
C GLY A 180 9.84 -20.43 -5.67
N LEU A 181 11.04 -20.01 -5.26
CA LEU A 181 11.58 -18.67 -5.61
C LEU A 181 11.69 -18.44 -7.13
N ALA A 182 12.19 -19.43 -7.87
CA ALA A 182 12.39 -19.30 -9.32
C ALA A 182 11.08 -19.28 -10.11
N THR A 183 10.00 -19.84 -9.55
CA THR A 183 8.68 -19.91 -10.17
C THR A 183 7.70 -18.86 -9.64
N GLN A 184 8.08 -18.08 -8.62
CA GLN A 184 7.28 -16.98 -8.11
C GLN A 184 7.05 -15.96 -9.22
N SER A 185 5.81 -15.46 -9.33
CA SER A 185 5.46 -14.45 -10.34
C SER A 185 6.31 -13.20 -10.18
N ILE A 186 6.82 -12.69 -11.30
CA ILE A 186 7.48 -11.38 -11.38
C ILE A 186 6.48 -10.22 -11.52
N GLY A 187 5.19 -10.54 -11.71
CA GLY A 187 4.15 -9.60 -12.11
C GLY A 187 3.99 -9.51 -13.62
N ARG A 188 2.98 -8.77 -14.09
CA ARG A 188 2.84 -8.43 -15.52
C ARG A 188 3.91 -7.44 -15.96
N THR A 189 4.52 -7.72 -17.11
CA THR A 189 5.59 -6.91 -17.71
C THR A 189 5.51 -6.94 -19.24
N GLY A 190 6.01 -5.91 -19.91
CA GLY A 190 6.33 -5.96 -21.34
C GLY A 190 7.52 -6.87 -21.61
N THR A 191 7.70 -7.31 -22.86
CA THR A 191 8.72 -8.33 -23.20
C THR A 191 10.16 -7.89 -22.93
N ASN A 192 10.43 -6.59 -22.86
CA ASN A 192 11.78 -6.03 -22.66
C ASN A 192 12.20 -5.92 -21.18
N TYR A 193 11.39 -6.40 -20.23
CA TYR A 193 11.83 -6.47 -18.83
C TYR A 193 12.93 -7.52 -18.66
N SER A 194 14.03 -7.17 -17.98
CA SER A 194 15.25 -8.00 -17.94
C SER A 194 15.13 -9.25 -17.07
N TYR A 195 14.22 -9.25 -16.10
CA TYR A 195 14.04 -10.37 -15.17
C TYR A 195 12.91 -11.27 -15.67
N LYS A 196 13.18 -12.58 -15.74
CA LYS A 196 12.18 -13.61 -16.10
C LYS A 196 11.70 -14.44 -14.89
N GLN A 197 12.29 -14.19 -13.74
CA GLN A 197 12.01 -14.83 -12.45
C GLN A 197 12.54 -13.92 -11.33
N VAL A 198 12.04 -14.09 -10.09
CA VAL A 198 12.44 -13.26 -8.95
C VAL A 198 13.92 -13.43 -8.57
N GLY A 199 14.43 -14.67 -8.69
CA GLY A 199 15.82 -15.00 -8.40
C GLY A 199 16.08 -16.50 -8.46
N ARG A 200 17.31 -16.91 -8.17
CA ARG A 200 17.68 -18.31 -7.92
C ARG A 200 18.26 -18.44 -6.53
N VAL A 201 18.08 -19.59 -5.91
CA VAL A 201 18.66 -19.92 -4.60
C VAL A 201 19.36 -21.26 -4.64
N SER A 202 20.46 -21.38 -3.91
CA SER A 202 21.17 -22.63 -3.66
C SER A 202 21.63 -22.70 -2.21
N ILE A 203 21.73 -23.92 -1.68
CA ILE A 203 22.23 -24.18 -0.33
C ILE A 203 23.56 -24.93 -0.47
N LYS A 204 24.58 -24.51 0.27
CA LYS A 204 25.90 -25.15 0.32
C LYS A 204 26.30 -25.45 1.77
N GLY A 205 27.21 -26.39 1.96
CA GLY A 205 27.69 -26.79 3.28
C GLY A 205 26.83 -27.86 3.94
N ASP A 206 27.15 -28.16 5.19
CA ASP A 206 26.54 -29.23 5.98
C ASP A 206 26.04 -28.67 7.33
N PRO A 207 24.83 -29.04 7.80
CA PRO A 207 24.28 -28.52 9.06
C PRO A 207 25.20 -28.69 10.29
N SER A 208 26.08 -29.69 10.31
CA SER A 208 27.02 -29.93 11.41
C SER A 208 28.21 -28.95 11.43
N THR A 209 28.54 -28.35 10.29
CA THR A 209 29.64 -27.38 10.14
C THR A 209 29.16 -25.96 9.83
N GLY A 210 27.88 -25.80 9.48
CA GLY A 210 27.27 -24.56 9.00
C GLY A 210 26.91 -24.66 7.51
N GLN A 211 25.89 -23.90 7.12
CA GLN A 211 25.38 -23.85 5.75
C GLN A 211 25.40 -22.41 5.22
N ALA A 212 25.44 -22.26 3.90
CA ALA A 212 25.29 -20.99 3.22
C ALA A 212 24.07 -21.02 2.30
N VAL A 213 23.18 -20.03 2.42
CA VAL A 213 22.06 -19.83 1.51
C VAL A 213 22.41 -18.70 0.54
N LEU A 214 22.56 -19.03 -0.74
CA LEU A 214 23.03 -18.11 -1.78
C LEU A 214 21.89 -17.77 -2.74
N PHE A 215 21.46 -16.52 -2.72
CA PHE A 215 20.52 -15.92 -3.66
C PHE A 215 21.28 -15.21 -4.79
N THR A 216 20.83 -15.37 -6.04
CA THR A 216 21.41 -14.72 -7.23
C THR A 216 20.30 -14.19 -8.14
N GLY A 217 20.60 -13.14 -8.91
CA GLY A 217 19.63 -12.56 -9.84
C GLY A 217 18.57 -11.70 -9.18
N ILE A 218 18.86 -11.14 -7.99
CA ILE A 218 17.88 -10.39 -7.20
C ILE A 218 17.91 -8.91 -7.62
N ASP A 219 16.76 -8.33 -7.98
CA ASP A 219 16.65 -6.89 -8.18
C ASP A 219 16.47 -6.16 -6.85
N LEU A 220 17.52 -5.47 -6.37
CA LEU A 220 17.51 -4.70 -5.13
C LEU A 220 17.41 -3.19 -5.36
N ARG A 221 17.06 -2.76 -6.57
CA ARG A 221 16.85 -1.33 -6.84
C ARG A 221 15.64 -0.76 -6.10
N PRO A 222 14.49 -1.46 -5.99
CA PRO A 222 13.36 -0.95 -5.22
C PRO A 222 13.69 -0.89 -3.72
N LEU A 223 13.22 0.17 -3.05
CA LEU A 223 13.36 0.32 -1.60
C LEU A 223 12.08 -0.14 -0.92
N ASN A 224 12.01 -1.44 -0.62
CA ASN A 224 10.92 -2.05 0.14
C ASN A 224 11.57 -2.82 1.28
N THR A 225 11.90 -2.19 2.39
CA THR A 225 12.69 -2.84 3.45
C THR A 225 11.84 -3.82 4.28
N PRO A 226 12.39 -4.98 4.71
CA PRO A 226 13.73 -5.53 4.39
C PRO A 226 13.82 -6.17 3.01
N ASP A 227 14.96 -6.04 2.33
CA ASP A 227 15.14 -6.61 0.98
C ASP A 227 14.93 -8.11 0.87
N ILE A 228 15.40 -8.87 1.87
CA ILE A 228 15.16 -10.31 1.98
C ILE A 228 14.75 -10.61 3.41
N ARG A 229 13.55 -11.16 3.59
CA ARG A 229 13.14 -11.81 4.85
C ARG A 229 13.29 -13.32 4.66
N LEU A 230 14.08 -13.96 5.51
CA LEU A 230 14.33 -15.40 5.53
C LEU A 230 13.74 -15.99 6.81
N ARG A 231 12.78 -16.90 6.69
CA ARG A 231 12.15 -17.59 7.82
C ARG A 231 12.49 -19.07 7.78
N ILE A 232 13.18 -19.56 8.79
CA ILE A 232 13.61 -20.96 8.90
C ILE A 232 12.75 -21.63 9.95
N THR A 233 12.06 -22.70 9.56
CA THR A 233 11.16 -23.47 10.42
C THR A 233 11.81 -24.76 10.89
N GLY A 234 11.33 -25.30 12.02
CA GLY A 234 11.82 -26.57 12.57
C GLY A 234 13.19 -26.45 13.23
N VAL A 235 13.57 -25.25 13.70
CA VAL A 235 14.84 -25.01 14.38
C VAL A 235 14.77 -25.58 15.80
N GLN A 236 15.69 -26.47 16.13
CA GLN A 236 15.83 -27.05 17.46
C GLN A 236 17.31 -27.14 17.83
N LEU A 237 17.72 -26.44 18.88
CA LEU A 237 19.12 -26.41 19.32
C LEU A 237 19.29 -27.27 20.57
N ALA A 238 20.18 -28.25 20.51
CA ALA A 238 20.46 -29.14 21.64
C ALA A 238 21.46 -28.54 22.65
N LYS A 239 22.28 -27.57 22.23
CA LYS A 239 23.35 -27.00 23.05
C LYS A 239 23.12 -25.52 23.29
N THR A 240 23.31 -25.10 24.54
CA THR A 240 23.39 -23.68 24.90
C THR A 240 24.62 -23.03 24.26
N GLY A 241 24.53 -21.74 23.97
CA GLY A 241 25.64 -20.97 23.40
C GLY A 241 25.16 -19.94 22.39
N ASP A 242 26.13 -19.23 21.82
CA ASP A 242 25.88 -18.21 20.81
C ASP A 242 25.99 -18.80 19.40
N TYR A 243 24.99 -18.54 18.58
CA TYR A 243 24.88 -18.94 17.17
C TYR A 243 24.89 -17.67 16.33
N ILE A 244 25.93 -17.50 15.52
CA ILE A 244 26.20 -16.28 14.78
C ILE A 244 25.76 -16.45 13.33
N PHE A 245 24.85 -15.58 12.89
CA PHE A 245 24.44 -15.44 11.50
C PHE A 245 25.19 -14.27 10.87
N LYS A 246 25.53 -14.41 9.59
CA LYS A 246 26.07 -13.30 8.79
C LYS A 246 25.33 -13.20 7.48
N ALA A 247 25.27 -11.99 6.93
CA ALA A 247 24.77 -11.78 5.58
C ALA A 247 25.64 -10.80 4.81
N VAL A 248 25.93 -11.13 3.55
CA VAL A 248 26.66 -10.27 2.63
C VAL A 248 25.97 -10.21 1.28
N TYR A 249 26.22 -9.16 0.53
CA TYR A 249 25.74 -9.03 -0.83
C TYR A 249 26.82 -8.50 -1.77
N LYS A 250 26.58 -8.66 -3.06
CA LYS A 250 27.44 -8.16 -4.13
C LYS A 250 26.61 -7.29 -5.08
N THR A 251 27.10 -6.08 -5.33
CA THR A 251 26.54 -5.15 -6.33
C THR A 251 26.98 -5.52 -7.75
N THR A 252 26.25 -5.03 -8.75
CA THR A 252 26.68 -5.09 -10.16
C THR A 252 26.87 -3.70 -10.77
N ALA A 253 26.06 -2.72 -10.35
CA ALA A 253 26.14 -1.33 -10.77
C ALA A 253 26.20 -0.39 -9.55
N PRO A 254 26.91 0.75 -9.63
CA PRO A 254 27.76 1.20 -10.75
C PRO A 254 29.05 0.39 -10.90
N LYS A 255 29.49 -0.28 -9.83
CA LYS A 255 30.66 -1.16 -9.81
C LYS A 255 30.30 -2.44 -9.08
N SER A 256 30.92 -3.55 -9.50
CA SER A 256 30.74 -4.82 -8.82
C SER A 256 31.63 -4.92 -7.59
N LEU A 257 31.01 -4.78 -6.41
CA LEU A 257 31.69 -4.76 -5.11
C LEU A 257 30.96 -5.71 -4.15
N SER A 258 31.71 -6.37 -3.28
CA SER A 258 31.14 -7.16 -2.18
C SER A 258 31.01 -6.29 -0.94
N SER A 259 29.95 -6.47 -0.17
CA SER A 259 29.81 -5.88 1.15
C SER A 259 30.68 -6.62 2.17
N PRO A 260 31.23 -5.92 3.18
CA PRO A 260 32.06 -6.55 4.20
C PRO A 260 31.26 -7.51 5.09
N MET A 261 31.78 -8.73 5.26
CA MET A 261 31.14 -9.80 6.03
C MET A 261 31.20 -9.61 7.53
N ASP A 262 32.30 -9.02 8.02
CA ASP A 262 32.51 -8.76 9.44
C ASP A 262 32.08 -7.35 9.85
N ALA A 263 31.30 -6.67 9.00
CA ALA A 263 30.68 -5.41 9.36
C ALA A 263 29.70 -5.63 10.53
N PRO A 264 29.70 -4.78 11.57
CA PRO A 264 28.85 -4.98 12.75
C PRO A 264 27.35 -5.09 12.43
N SER A 265 26.87 -4.37 11.42
CA SER A 265 25.46 -4.42 10.99
C SER A 265 25.11 -5.68 10.19
N SER A 266 26.09 -6.39 9.64
CA SER A 266 25.88 -7.60 8.82
C SER A 266 25.79 -8.88 9.65
N VAL A 267 25.86 -8.79 10.98
CA VAL A 267 25.95 -9.92 11.91
C VAL A 267 24.77 -9.90 12.87
N ALA A 268 24.09 -11.04 13.02
CA ALA A 268 23.05 -11.24 14.01
C ALA A 268 23.39 -12.42 14.91
N LYS A 269 22.99 -12.34 16.19
CA LYS A 269 23.29 -13.36 17.19
C LYS A 269 22.03 -13.93 17.80
N LEU A 270 21.95 -15.25 17.81
CA LEU A 270 20.97 -16.04 18.56
C LEU A 270 21.67 -16.70 19.75
N THR A 271 21.16 -16.50 20.96
CA THR A 271 21.68 -17.15 22.17
C THR A 271 20.74 -18.27 22.61
N ALA A 272 21.21 -19.51 22.57
CA ALA A 272 20.50 -20.66 23.12
C ALA A 272 20.71 -20.77 24.63
N THR A 273 19.62 -20.81 25.40
CA THR A 273 19.62 -20.83 26.88
C THR A 273 18.90 -22.06 27.42
N ASN A 274 19.21 -22.47 28.65
CA ASN A 274 18.46 -23.54 29.31
C ASN A 274 17.05 -23.09 29.74
N SER A 275 16.94 -21.89 30.31
CA SER A 275 15.64 -21.33 30.71
C SER A 275 14.79 -21.00 29.48
N ILE A 276 13.46 -21.01 29.67
CA ILE A 276 12.50 -20.53 28.67
C ILE A 276 12.89 -19.11 28.25
N SER A 277 13.19 -18.86 26.99
CA SER A 277 13.66 -17.54 26.52
C SER A 277 12.86 -17.01 25.34
N ASP A 278 11.78 -17.70 25.03
CA ASP A 278 10.82 -17.36 24.01
C ASP A 278 9.38 -17.30 24.52
N PHE A 279 9.23 -17.02 25.83
CA PHE A 279 7.94 -16.66 26.40
C PHE A 279 7.45 -15.38 25.73
N ALA A 280 6.30 -15.41 25.07
CA ALA A 280 5.80 -14.29 24.28
C ALA A 280 4.32 -14.06 24.56
N ARG A 281 3.88 -12.80 24.55
CA ARG A 281 2.45 -12.48 24.57
C ARG A 281 1.90 -12.49 23.15
N GLU A 282 0.72 -13.08 22.97
CA GLU A 282 -0.03 -12.95 21.73
C GLU A 282 -0.64 -11.54 21.63
N PRO A 283 -0.40 -10.79 20.53
CA PRO A 283 -1.04 -9.51 20.33
C PRO A 283 -2.55 -9.69 20.12
N LEU A 284 -3.33 -8.68 20.51
CA LEU A 284 -4.75 -8.62 20.18
C LEU A 284 -4.89 -8.52 18.66
N ARG A 285 -5.46 -9.55 18.02
CA ARG A 285 -5.55 -9.70 16.56
C ARG A 285 -6.99 -9.80 16.05
N GLN A 286 -7.84 -8.89 16.51
CA GLN A 286 -9.17 -8.75 15.93
C GLN A 286 -9.08 -7.97 14.62
N PHE A 287 -9.60 -8.52 13.52
CA PHE A 287 -9.58 -7.82 12.24
C PHE A 287 -10.41 -6.53 12.27
N THR A 288 -11.58 -6.58 12.91
CA THR A 288 -12.43 -5.41 13.17
C THR A 288 -12.41 -5.08 14.65
N TYR A 289 -12.27 -3.80 14.99
CA TYR A 289 -12.25 -3.35 16.37
C TYR A 289 -13.59 -3.61 17.05
N THR A 290 -13.56 -4.42 18.11
CA THR A 290 -14.69 -4.63 19.00
C THR A 290 -14.21 -4.65 20.44
N GLU A 291 -15.02 -4.13 21.36
CA GLU A 291 -14.70 -4.20 22.78
C GLU A 291 -15.79 -4.91 23.56
N ASN A 292 -15.34 -5.81 24.44
CA ASN A 292 -16.13 -6.44 25.46
C ASN A 292 -15.41 -6.27 26.83
N ALA A 293 -16.03 -6.73 27.91
CA ALA A 293 -15.50 -6.57 29.26
C ALA A 293 -14.11 -7.21 29.47
N ASP A 294 -13.74 -8.21 28.66
CA ASP A 294 -12.50 -8.98 28.78
C ASP A 294 -11.40 -8.50 27.80
N THR A 295 -11.70 -7.63 26.84
CA THR A 295 -10.77 -7.24 25.74
C THR A 295 -9.40 -6.79 26.25
N HIS A 296 -9.38 -6.04 27.35
CA HIS A 296 -8.14 -5.47 27.92
C HIS A 296 -7.69 -6.13 29.23
N THR A 297 -8.47 -7.08 29.76
CA THR A 297 -8.23 -7.71 31.07
C THR A 297 -7.90 -9.20 30.93
N SER A 298 -7.62 -9.63 29.70
CA SER A 298 -7.17 -10.98 29.36
C SER A 298 -5.94 -10.93 28.46
N ALA A 299 -5.10 -11.96 28.54
CA ALA A 299 -3.94 -12.12 27.68
C ALA A 299 -3.63 -13.60 27.47
N THR A 300 -3.15 -13.95 26.28
CA THR A 300 -2.59 -15.27 25.97
C THR A 300 -1.09 -15.16 25.84
N PHE A 301 -0.38 -16.12 26.43
CA PHE A 301 1.06 -16.24 26.35
C PHE A 301 1.44 -17.58 25.75
N THR A 302 2.54 -17.62 25.01
CA THR A 302 3.08 -18.80 24.33
C THR A 302 4.58 -18.97 24.61
N TRP A 303 5.09 -20.19 24.45
CA TRP A 303 6.51 -20.55 24.53
C TRP A 303 6.76 -21.85 23.76
N ALA A 304 8.01 -22.14 23.38
CA ALA A 304 8.33 -23.44 22.80
C ALA A 304 8.14 -24.56 23.84
N PRO A 305 7.30 -25.58 23.58
CA PRO A 305 7.04 -26.65 24.53
C PRO A 305 8.31 -27.34 25.04
N VAL A 306 8.40 -27.57 26.36
CA VAL A 306 9.49 -28.35 26.97
C VAL A 306 8.91 -29.57 27.67
N ARG A 307 9.41 -30.75 27.30
CA ARG A 307 9.05 -32.03 27.95
C ARG A 307 10.14 -32.42 28.92
N SER A 308 9.99 -32.05 30.19
CA SER A 308 10.92 -32.40 31.27
C SER A 308 10.16 -33.04 32.43
N SER A 309 10.63 -34.20 32.89
CA SER A 309 10.11 -34.82 34.11
C SER A 309 10.54 -34.00 35.34
N GLY A 310 9.64 -33.86 36.31
CA GLY A 310 9.92 -33.18 37.58
C GLY A 310 10.04 -31.66 37.52
N SER A 311 9.58 -31.01 36.43
CA SER A 311 9.45 -29.55 36.39
C SER A 311 8.07 -29.11 36.89
N GLU A 312 8.07 -28.17 37.82
CA GLU A 312 6.88 -27.41 38.17
C GLU A 312 7.00 -26.01 37.57
N ALA A 313 5.98 -25.53 36.88
CA ALA A 313 5.97 -24.22 36.26
C ALA A 313 4.73 -23.43 36.65
N ALA A 314 4.90 -22.13 36.81
CA ALA A 314 3.80 -21.22 37.07
C ALA A 314 4.00 -19.90 36.34
N ILE A 315 2.92 -19.32 35.82
CA ILE A 315 2.93 -17.95 35.33
C ILE A 315 2.84 -17.00 36.51
N GLN A 316 3.76 -16.04 36.56
CA GLN A 316 3.82 -15.00 37.58
C GLN A 316 3.51 -13.65 36.96
N ILE A 317 2.89 -12.76 37.74
CA ILE A 317 2.60 -11.38 37.38
C ILE A 317 3.31 -10.43 38.35
N SER A 318 3.75 -9.28 37.85
CA SER A 318 4.22 -8.13 38.61
C SER A 318 3.49 -6.88 38.14
N THR A 319 3.05 -6.05 39.09
CA THR A 319 2.39 -4.76 38.83
C THR A 319 3.23 -3.57 39.29
N ASP A 320 4.49 -3.79 39.67
CA ASP A 320 5.40 -2.81 40.26
C ASP A 320 6.73 -2.74 39.50
N ASN A 321 6.65 -2.85 38.17
CA ASN A 321 7.79 -2.80 37.25
C ASN A 321 8.79 -3.95 37.47
N ALA A 322 8.27 -5.18 37.53
CA ALA A 322 9.04 -6.42 37.68
C ALA A 322 9.83 -6.55 39.01
N ARG A 323 9.47 -5.78 40.05
CA ARG A 323 10.16 -5.80 41.35
C ARG A 323 9.66 -6.93 42.25
N THR A 324 8.36 -7.12 42.37
CA THR A 324 7.73 -8.20 43.12
C THR A 324 6.86 -9.06 42.22
N TRP A 325 6.80 -10.37 42.50
CA TRP A 325 6.16 -11.36 41.64
C TRP A 325 5.14 -12.19 42.43
N LYS A 326 3.92 -12.29 41.89
CA LYS A 326 2.84 -13.12 42.43
C LYS A 326 2.52 -14.24 41.45
N THR A 327 2.39 -15.46 41.94
CA THR A 327 1.92 -16.59 41.14
C THR A 327 0.44 -16.41 40.79
N LEU A 328 0.12 -16.44 39.50
CA LEU A 328 -1.27 -16.43 39.01
C LEU A 328 -1.85 -17.84 38.98
N ARG A 329 -1.14 -18.77 38.34
CA ARG A 329 -1.53 -20.18 38.24
C ARG A 329 -0.37 -21.07 37.83
N SER A 330 -0.44 -22.34 38.20
CA SER A 330 0.43 -23.38 37.67
C SER A 330 0.10 -23.69 36.20
N VAL A 331 1.11 -24.08 35.43
CA VAL A 331 1.02 -24.43 34.00
C VAL A 331 1.87 -25.67 33.71
N ASN A 332 1.52 -26.40 32.65
CA ASN A 332 2.36 -27.48 32.13
C ASN A 332 3.21 -26.95 30.96
N LEU A 333 4.53 -27.05 31.06
CA LEU A 333 5.44 -26.56 30.00
C LEU A 333 5.25 -27.26 28.66
N ALA A 334 4.66 -28.46 28.64
CA ALA A 334 4.37 -29.19 27.42
C ALA A 334 3.19 -28.60 26.61
N ASP A 335 2.34 -27.77 27.23
CA ASP A 335 1.18 -27.18 26.57
C ASP A 335 1.58 -26.03 25.62
N GLY A 336 2.71 -25.37 25.89
CA GLY A 336 3.26 -24.29 25.06
C GLY A 336 2.44 -22.99 25.03
N SER A 337 1.31 -22.94 25.75
CA SER A 337 0.45 -21.76 25.80
C SER A 337 -0.38 -21.68 27.08
N VAL A 338 -0.79 -20.48 27.46
CA VAL A 338 -1.75 -20.24 28.55
C VAL A 338 -2.50 -18.92 28.36
N SER A 339 -3.82 -18.95 28.55
CA SER A 339 -4.62 -17.73 28.67
C SER A 339 -4.90 -17.39 30.13
N VAL A 340 -4.76 -16.12 30.47
CA VAL A 340 -5.09 -15.55 31.78
C VAL A 340 -6.20 -14.51 31.63
N LYS A 341 -7.08 -14.42 32.63
CA LYS A 341 -8.18 -13.47 32.71
C LYS A 341 -8.16 -12.74 34.05
N GLY A 342 -8.92 -11.66 34.15
CA GLY A 342 -9.03 -10.87 35.39
C GLY A 342 -7.77 -10.08 35.71
N ILE A 343 -6.98 -9.71 34.69
CA ILE A 343 -5.87 -8.78 34.86
C ILE A 343 -6.48 -7.43 35.24
N GLU A 344 -5.97 -6.82 36.31
CA GLU A 344 -6.45 -5.53 36.78
C GLU A 344 -6.32 -4.48 35.66
N PRO A 345 -7.39 -3.76 35.29
CA PRO A 345 -7.36 -2.84 34.17
C PRO A 345 -6.53 -1.58 34.46
N GLY A 346 -6.01 -0.96 33.39
CA GLY A 346 -5.30 0.32 33.44
C GLY A 346 -3.89 0.26 34.01
N LYS A 347 -3.28 -0.94 34.11
CA LYS A 347 -1.95 -1.14 34.68
C LYS A 347 -0.97 -1.73 33.65
N LEU A 348 0.29 -1.31 33.76
CA LEU A 348 1.38 -2.00 33.07
C LEU A 348 1.82 -3.18 33.93
N CYS A 349 1.62 -4.39 33.41
CA CYS A 349 1.91 -5.64 34.08
C CYS A 349 3.07 -6.35 33.38
N ALA A 350 3.99 -6.90 34.16
CA ALA A 350 5.05 -7.80 33.71
C ALA A 350 4.67 -9.26 34.00
N PHE A 351 4.97 -10.14 33.06
CA PHE A 351 4.68 -11.57 33.12
C PHE A 351 5.95 -12.38 32.87
N ARG A 352 6.07 -13.52 33.55
CA ARG A 352 7.11 -14.51 33.29
C ARG A 352 6.62 -15.91 33.66
N LEU A 353 7.27 -16.93 33.15
CA LEU A 353 7.23 -18.28 33.70
C LEU A 353 8.31 -18.41 34.77
N ALA A 354 7.93 -18.92 35.94
CA ALA A 354 8.85 -19.41 36.95
C ALA A 354 8.84 -20.93 36.91
N VAL A 355 9.98 -21.54 36.59
CA VAL A 355 10.14 -22.99 36.45
C VAL A 355 11.09 -23.49 37.54
N SER A 356 10.61 -24.40 38.38
CA SER A 356 11.43 -25.11 39.37
C SER A 356 11.70 -26.54 38.89
N GLY A 357 12.99 -26.92 38.87
CA GLY A 357 13.42 -28.27 38.50
C GLY A 357 13.39 -28.55 36.99
N GLY A 358 14.02 -29.67 36.61
CA GLY A 358 14.18 -30.11 35.23
C GLY A 358 15.14 -29.26 34.39
N SER A 359 15.19 -29.54 33.09
CA SER A 359 16.18 -28.97 32.16
C SER A 359 15.96 -27.48 31.84
N ALA A 360 14.74 -26.97 32.03
CA ALA A 360 14.38 -25.57 31.80
C ALA A 360 14.24 -24.75 33.09
N ALA A 361 14.81 -25.22 34.21
CA ALA A 361 14.75 -24.53 35.50
C ALA A 361 15.26 -23.08 35.41
N GLY A 362 14.54 -22.17 36.06
CA GLY A 362 14.82 -20.74 36.05
C GLY A 362 13.58 -19.90 35.70
N ASN A 363 13.78 -18.59 35.66
CA ASN A 363 12.77 -17.66 35.20
C ASN A 363 12.89 -17.48 33.69
N SER A 364 11.75 -17.33 33.00
CA SER A 364 11.76 -16.95 31.60
C SER A 364 12.19 -15.50 31.39
N ASN A 365 12.33 -15.10 30.12
CA ASN A 365 12.25 -13.68 29.75
C ASN A 365 10.91 -13.08 30.23
N VAL A 366 10.90 -11.74 30.36
CA VAL A 366 9.75 -10.99 30.85
C VAL A 366 8.98 -10.40 29.67
N GLU A 367 7.68 -10.65 29.64
CA GLU A 367 6.75 -10.06 28.69
C GLU A 367 5.88 -9.01 29.38
N TRP A 368 5.54 -7.95 28.65
CA TRP A 368 4.80 -6.82 29.20
C TRP A 368 3.42 -6.69 28.56
N TYR A 369 2.48 -6.17 29.32
CA TYR A 369 1.13 -5.89 28.84
C TYR A 369 0.53 -4.73 29.60
N TYR A 370 0.02 -3.73 28.87
CA TYR A 370 -0.81 -2.69 29.46
C TYR A 370 -2.28 -3.11 29.33
N SER A 371 -2.95 -3.35 30.46
CA SER A 371 -4.31 -3.90 30.54
C SER A 371 -5.40 -2.85 30.32
N GLY A 372 -5.34 -2.13 29.19
CA GLY A 372 -6.30 -1.07 28.89
C GLY A 372 -5.92 -0.26 27.66
N LYS A 373 -6.65 0.84 27.46
CA LYS A 373 -6.21 1.90 26.55
C LYS A 373 -5.34 2.89 27.32
N ARG A 374 -4.09 3.06 26.88
CA ARG A 374 -3.16 4.00 27.52
C ARG A 374 -3.38 5.40 26.95
N ASP A 375 -3.73 6.36 27.80
CA ASP A 375 -3.90 7.74 27.36
C ASP A 375 -2.57 8.28 26.82
N ILE A 376 -2.61 8.88 25.64
CA ILE A 376 -1.45 9.48 24.98
C ILE A 376 -0.78 10.57 25.84
N LYS A 377 -1.56 11.27 26.68
CA LYS A 377 -1.06 12.30 27.60
C LYS A 377 -0.11 11.73 28.66
N SER A 378 -0.16 10.42 28.93
CA SER A 378 0.81 9.75 29.82
C SER A 378 2.23 9.70 29.25
N PHE A 379 2.42 10.05 27.98
CA PHE A 379 3.72 10.14 27.30
C PHE A 379 4.22 11.59 27.17
N GLY A 380 3.64 12.54 27.91
CA GLY A 380 4.03 13.95 27.85
C GLY A 380 3.43 14.72 26.67
N VAL A 381 2.38 14.17 26.05
CA VAL A 381 1.61 14.83 25.00
C VAL A 381 0.57 15.76 25.64
N ASN A 382 0.48 17.02 25.20
CA ASN A 382 -0.43 18.01 25.81
C ASN A 382 -1.82 18.00 25.17
N GLY A 383 -1.88 17.98 23.84
CA GLY A 383 -3.14 18.08 23.09
C GLY A 383 -3.77 19.48 23.16
N ASN A 384 -2.95 20.54 23.16
CA ASN A 384 -3.37 21.94 23.28
C ASN A 384 -3.57 22.67 21.94
N GLY A 385 -3.28 22.02 20.80
CA GLY A 385 -3.36 22.62 19.47
C GLY A 385 -2.21 23.57 19.10
N GLU A 386 -1.19 23.69 19.96
CA GLU A 386 -0.04 24.59 19.76
C GLU A 386 1.28 23.83 19.67
N THR A 387 1.51 22.88 20.58
CA THR A 387 2.75 22.11 20.69
C THR A 387 2.84 21.07 19.57
N ASP A 388 4.00 20.96 18.91
CA ASP A 388 4.28 19.84 18.02
C ASP A 388 4.54 18.55 18.81
N GLU A 389 3.59 17.62 18.75
CA GLU A 389 3.56 16.39 19.53
C GLU A 389 4.21 15.19 18.82
N THR A 390 4.77 15.40 17.61
CA THR A 390 5.21 14.32 16.71
C THR A 390 6.16 13.33 17.39
N ASN A 391 7.22 13.84 18.03
CA ASN A 391 8.24 12.98 18.64
C ASN A 391 7.70 12.19 19.84
N ALA A 392 6.87 12.81 20.67
CA ALA A 392 6.28 12.17 21.85
C ALA A 392 5.29 11.06 21.44
N ILE A 393 4.45 11.32 20.42
CA ILE A 393 3.52 10.33 19.88
C ILE A 393 4.26 9.18 19.20
N ASN A 394 5.29 9.45 18.38
CA ASN A 394 6.10 8.40 17.77
C ASN A 394 6.84 7.55 18.80
N ALA A 395 7.33 8.15 19.89
CA ALA A 395 7.90 7.41 21.01
C ALA A 395 6.85 6.52 21.71
N ALA A 396 5.62 7.01 21.89
CA ALA A 396 4.52 6.23 22.45
C ALA A 396 4.13 5.03 21.57
N ILE A 397 4.10 5.22 20.24
CA ILE A 397 3.88 4.14 19.27
C ILE A 397 4.99 3.09 19.36
N ALA A 398 6.25 3.53 19.35
CA ALA A 398 7.41 2.64 19.47
C ALA A 398 7.43 1.85 20.79
N GLU A 399 7.13 2.51 21.91
CA GLU A 399 7.03 1.83 23.21
C GLU A 399 5.91 0.80 23.20
N THR A 400 4.72 1.16 22.73
CA THR A 400 3.56 0.25 22.67
C THR A 400 3.84 -0.96 21.79
N HIS A 401 4.44 -0.76 20.62
CA HIS A 401 4.90 -1.85 19.75
C HIS A 401 5.90 -2.77 20.48
N ARG A 402 6.90 -2.20 21.17
CA ARG A 402 7.92 -2.95 21.93
C ARG A 402 7.32 -3.79 23.06
N LEU A 403 6.21 -3.35 23.66
CA LEU A 403 5.47 -4.10 24.67
C LEU A 403 4.59 -5.22 24.06
N GLY A 404 4.70 -5.51 22.76
CA GLY A 404 3.90 -6.51 22.06
C GLY A 404 2.56 -5.99 21.53
N GLY A 405 2.40 -4.67 21.44
CA GLY A 405 1.18 -4.01 20.97
C GLY A 405 0.21 -3.61 22.07
N GLY A 406 -0.82 -2.84 21.70
CA GLY A 406 -1.82 -2.29 22.60
C GLY A 406 -2.54 -1.07 22.00
N THR A 407 -3.38 -0.42 22.80
CA THR A 407 -4.19 0.73 22.35
C THR A 407 -3.70 2.03 22.98
N LEU A 408 -3.36 3.01 22.12
CA LEU A 408 -3.10 4.40 22.49
C LEU A 408 -4.39 5.20 22.34
N ARG A 409 -4.87 5.78 23.44
CA ARG A 409 -6.11 6.57 23.47
C ARG A 409 -5.80 8.06 23.38
N PHE A 410 -6.38 8.71 22.40
CA PHE A 410 -6.43 10.15 22.27
C PHE A 410 -7.72 10.64 22.92
N THR A 411 -7.59 11.22 24.11
CA THR A 411 -8.70 11.89 24.80
C THR A 411 -8.96 13.26 24.18
N LYS A 412 -9.92 14.02 24.73
CA LYS A 412 -10.22 15.37 24.24
C LYS A 412 -8.96 16.25 24.18
N GLY A 413 -8.74 16.88 23.02
CA GLY A 413 -7.59 17.74 22.75
C GLY A 413 -7.29 17.85 21.25
N ASP A 414 -6.48 18.85 20.89
CA ASP A 414 -5.98 19.05 19.53
C ASP A 414 -4.48 18.70 19.49
N TYR A 415 -4.14 17.70 18.68
CA TYR A 415 -2.81 17.09 18.62
C TYR A 415 -2.14 17.48 17.30
N ASN A 416 -1.19 18.41 17.35
CA ASN A 416 -0.42 18.83 16.18
C ASN A 416 0.66 17.82 15.86
N VAL A 417 0.68 17.34 14.61
CA VAL A 417 1.63 16.32 14.16
C VAL A 417 2.20 16.61 12.79
N ARG A 418 3.41 16.12 12.54
CA ARG A 418 4.02 15.96 11.22
C ARG A 418 3.74 14.53 10.75
N THR A 419 4.78 13.72 10.56
CA THR A 419 4.66 12.29 10.21
C THR A 419 4.64 11.43 11.46
N LEU A 420 3.56 10.66 11.61
CA LEU A 420 3.44 9.58 12.59
C LEU A 420 3.79 8.24 11.94
N HIS A 421 4.76 7.53 12.52
CA HIS A 421 5.20 6.22 12.04
C HIS A 421 4.41 5.12 12.75
N LEU A 422 3.48 4.51 12.02
CA LEU A 422 2.67 3.41 12.53
C LEU A 422 3.53 2.14 12.62
N LEU A 423 3.30 1.33 13.65
CA LEU A 423 4.02 0.09 13.89
C LEU A 423 3.06 -1.04 14.23
N SER A 424 3.53 -2.27 13.98
CA SER A 424 2.69 -3.47 14.10
C SER A 424 2.08 -3.62 15.49
N ASN A 425 0.81 -4.06 15.54
CA ASN A 425 0.03 -4.30 16.75
C ASN A 425 -0.28 -3.04 17.60
N VAL A 426 -0.12 -1.84 17.06
CA VAL A 426 -0.48 -0.60 17.75
C VAL A 426 -1.80 -0.06 17.20
N TRP A 427 -2.76 0.18 18.10
CA TRP A 427 -4.06 0.73 17.76
C TRP A 427 -4.16 2.16 18.28
N LEU A 428 -4.56 3.11 17.43
CA LEU A 428 -4.86 4.48 17.79
C LEU A 428 -6.38 4.61 17.95
N TYR A 429 -6.83 4.95 19.16
CA TYR A 429 -8.25 5.12 19.48
C TYR A 429 -8.56 6.60 19.77
N LEU A 430 -9.43 7.22 18.98
CA LEU A 430 -9.77 8.64 19.07
C LEU A 430 -11.15 8.84 19.72
N ASP A 431 -11.17 9.47 20.90
CA ASP A 431 -12.43 9.90 21.53
C ASP A 431 -13.10 11.01 20.69
N ALA A 432 -14.42 11.19 20.82
CA ALA A 432 -15.21 12.18 20.07
C ALA A 432 -14.69 13.63 20.11
N GLY A 433 -13.95 14.00 21.15
CA GLY A 433 -13.35 15.33 21.33
C GLY A 433 -11.88 15.45 20.92
N ALA A 434 -11.29 14.41 20.33
CA ALA A 434 -9.89 14.39 19.90
C ALA A 434 -9.77 14.84 18.44
N THR A 435 -8.85 15.76 18.15
CA THR A 435 -8.45 16.14 16.80
C THR A 435 -6.98 15.83 16.59
N ILE A 436 -6.61 14.98 15.64
CA ILE A 436 -5.22 14.89 15.17
C ILE A 436 -5.10 15.75 13.92
N GLN A 437 -4.19 16.72 13.91
CA GLN A 437 -4.08 17.71 12.84
C GLN A 437 -2.65 17.90 12.33
N CYS A 438 -2.49 17.89 11.00
CA CYS A 438 -1.20 18.13 10.36
C CYS A 438 -0.75 19.58 10.52
N ILE A 439 0.53 19.81 10.80
CA ILE A 439 1.14 21.16 10.84
C ILE A 439 2.03 21.47 9.63
N GLY A 440 2.18 20.54 8.68
CA GLY A 440 3.15 20.61 7.59
C GLY A 440 4.48 19.97 7.98
N ASP A 441 5.55 20.22 7.23
CA ASP A 441 6.90 19.71 7.49
C ASP A 441 6.94 18.20 7.78
N CYS A 442 6.11 17.41 7.08
CA CYS A 442 6.17 15.96 7.11
C CYS A 442 7.50 15.47 6.52
N ASP A 443 7.79 14.18 6.70
CA ASP A 443 9.01 13.56 6.21
C ASP A 443 9.24 13.84 4.71
N GLU A 444 10.51 14.03 4.35
CA GLU A 444 10.89 14.24 2.96
C GLU A 444 10.72 12.95 2.11
N PRO A 445 10.50 13.10 0.80
CA PRO A 445 10.51 11.99 -0.14
C PRO A 445 11.77 11.12 -0.01
N GLU A 446 11.61 9.80 -0.05
CA GLU A 446 12.73 8.86 0.01
C GLU A 446 13.68 8.99 -1.21
N PRO A 447 14.98 8.70 -1.04
CA PRO A 447 15.88 8.54 -2.17
C PRO A 447 15.53 7.27 -2.96
N THR A 448 15.80 7.29 -4.26
CA THR A 448 15.43 6.25 -5.22
C THR A 448 16.58 5.88 -6.16
N TRP A 449 16.45 4.76 -6.88
CA TRP A 449 17.44 4.33 -7.87
C TRP A 449 17.34 5.09 -9.20
N PHE A 450 16.19 5.68 -9.49
CA PHE A 450 15.89 6.34 -10.75
C PHE A 450 15.40 7.76 -10.53
N SER A 451 15.50 8.63 -11.54
CA SER A 451 14.84 9.94 -11.49
C SER A 451 13.36 9.81 -11.88
N ASP A 452 12.47 10.51 -11.16
CA ASP A 452 11.03 10.60 -11.45
C ASP A 452 10.71 11.63 -12.56
N ARG A 453 11.68 12.46 -12.95
CA ARG A 453 11.47 13.69 -13.73
C ARG A 453 10.84 13.47 -15.12
N ASP A 454 10.95 12.29 -15.69
CA ASP A 454 10.37 11.96 -17.00
C ASP A 454 8.92 11.48 -16.92
N TYR A 455 8.36 11.17 -15.75
CA TYR A 455 6.98 10.68 -15.61
C TYR A 455 5.96 11.61 -16.29
N ARG A 456 6.02 12.91 -15.99
CA ARG A 456 4.97 13.88 -16.39
C ARG A 456 4.79 14.03 -17.91
N SER A 457 5.71 13.48 -18.70
CA SER A 457 5.59 13.42 -20.15
C SER A 457 4.63 12.34 -20.66
N GLY A 458 4.32 11.31 -19.86
CA GLY A 458 3.47 10.18 -20.22
C GLY A 458 1.97 10.46 -20.32
N LEU A 459 1.58 11.74 -20.26
CA LEU A 459 0.25 12.24 -20.60
C LEU A 459 0.17 12.75 -22.05
N ASN A 460 1.29 12.81 -22.77
CA ASN A 460 1.33 13.23 -24.17
C ASN A 460 1.32 12.00 -25.08
N PRO A 461 0.39 11.88 -26.05
CA PRO A 461 0.33 10.75 -26.99
C PRO A 461 1.58 10.60 -27.87
N THR A 462 2.51 11.56 -27.87
CA THR A 462 3.69 11.57 -28.73
C THR A 462 5.03 11.60 -27.99
N ASP A 463 5.05 11.69 -26.65
CA ASP A 463 6.30 11.79 -25.89
C ASP A 463 6.75 10.40 -25.35
N PRO A 464 7.84 9.81 -25.88
CA PRO A 464 8.26 8.45 -25.53
C PRO A 464 9.09 8.40 -24.23
N LYS A 465 9.39 9.54 -23.60
CA LYS A 465 10.25 9.61 -22.40
C LYS A 465 9.91 8.59 -21.29
N PRO A 466 8.64 8.30 -20.95
CA PRO A 466 8.34 7.32 -19.91
C PRO A 466 8.79 5.90 -20.28
N TYR A 467 8.99 5.60 -21.57
CA TYR A 467 9.34 4.27 -22.07
C TYR A 467 10.83 4.11 -22.39
N ARG A 468 11.60 5.22 -22.43
CA ARG A 468 13.04 5.20 -22.78
C ARG A 468 13.89 4.35 -21.84
N GLU A 469 13.53 4.31 -20.57
CA GLU A 469 14.09 3.40 -19.57
C GLU A 469 13.00 2.39 -19.18
N PRO A 470 12.91 1.22 -19.84
CA PRO A 470 11.82 0.27 -19.63
C PRO A 470 11.70 -0.22 -18.18
N GLU A 471 12.80 -0.20 -17.42
CA GLU A 471 12.84 -0.65 -16.03
C GLU A 471 12.65 0.46 -14.99
N ASN A 472 12.62 1.72 -15.41
CA ASN A 472 12.38 2.84 -14.50
C ASN A 472 10.90 2.85 -14.12
N TRP A 473 10.56 2.25 -12.99
CA TRP A 473 9.18 2.23 -12.53
C TRP A 473 8.69 3.62 -12.15
N LEU A 474 9.54 4.58 -11.76
CA LEU A 474 9.08 5.93 -11.34
C LEU A 474 8.38 6.70 -12.45
N THR A 475 8.59 6.33 -13.71
CA THR A 475 7.95 6.96 -14.86
C THR A 475 6.66 6.26 -15.30
N LYS A 476 6.23 5.22 -14.59
CA LYS A 476 5.05 4.40 -14.94
C LYS A 476 3.79 4.72 -14.13
N GLN A 477 3.90 5.50 -13.06
CA GLN A 477 2.79 5.87 -12.19
C GLN A 477 2.91 7.30 -11.70
N ASP A 478 1.85 7.81 -11.06
CA ASP A 478 1.84 9.15 -10.49
C ASP A 478 3.05 9.41 -9.58
N VAL A 479 3.53 10.65 -9.57
CA VAL A 479 4.52 11.12 -8.60
C VAL A 479 3.99 10.89 -7.18
N GLY A 480 2.69 11.11 -6.98
CA GLY A 480 2.03 10.74 -5.74
C GLY A 480 2.22 9.25 -5.43
N HIS A 481 2.11 8.34 -6.39
CA HIS A 481 2.28 6.90 -6.12
C HIS A 481 3.74 6.48 -5.91
N THR A 482 4.69 7.40 -6.03
CA THR A 482 6.13 7.08 -6.02
C THR A 482 6.77 7.24 -4.65
N PHE A 483 6.50 8.36 -3.99
CA PHE A 483 7.09 8.68 -2.69
C PHE A 483 6.06 8.40 -1.61
N PHE A 484 6.43 7.56 -0.66
CA PHE A 484 5.50 7.04 0.34
C PHE A 484 5.66 7.77 1.69
N ARG A 485 6.87 8.24 2.01
CA ARG A 485 7.19 8.78 3.34
C ARG A 485 6.65 10.19 3.59
N ASN A 486 6.39 10.95 2.53
CA ASN A 486 5.84 12.31 2.56
C ASN A 486 4.34 12.32 2.91
N ALA A 487 4.02 11.75 4.06
CA ALA A 487 2.67 11.51 4.55
C ALA A 487 2.52 11.90 6.02
N MET A 488 1.29 12.19 6.45
CA MET A 488 0.97 12.47 7.85
C MET A 488 1.02 11.19 8.71
N PHE A 489 0.62 10.05 8.17
CA PHE A 489 0.74 8.73 8.79
C PHE A 489 1.41 7.78 7.80
N PHE A 490 2.46 7.11 8.23
CA PHE A 490 3.24 6.21 7.37
C PHE A 490 3.45 4.85 8.02
N ALA A 491 3.21 3.79 7.26
CA ALA A 491 3.54 2.42 7.61
C ALA A 491 4.19 1.70 6.43
N GLU A 492 5.26 0.94 6.69
CA GLU A 492 5.88 0.03 5.72
C GLU A 492 6.13 -1.33 6.38
N ARG A 493 5.62 -2.40 5.75
CA ARG A 493 5.74 -3.78 6.24
C ARG A 493 5.29 -3.99 7.68
N GLN A 494 4.20 -3.33 8.05
CA GLN A 494 3.59 -3.46 9.36
C GLN A 494 2.31 -4.28 9.31
N ASP A 495 1.97 -4.88 10.44
CA ASP A 495 0.82 -5.77 10.59
C ASP A 495 -0.10 -5.32 11.74
N ASN A 496 -1.41 -5.48 11.59
CA ASN A 496 -2.39 -5.31 12.67
C ASN A 496 -2.37 -3.88 13.26
N ILE A 497 -2.59 -2.89 12.39
CA ILE A 497 -2.70 -1.47 12.76
C ILE A 497 -4.17 -1.06 12.70
N LYS A 498 -4.60 -0.28 13.69
CA LYS A 498 -5.95 0.30 13.72
C LYS A 498 -5.90 1.78 14.00
N ILE A 499 -6.73 2.55 13.30
CA ILE A 499 -7.01 3.95 13.58
C ILE A 499 -8.52 4.10 13.66
N VAL A 500 -9.05 4.03 14.87
CA VAL A 500 -10.49 3.87 15.13
C VAL A 500 -11.00 4.93 16.10
N GLY A 501 -12.31 5.20 16.06
CA GLY A 501 -12.98 6.07 17.01
C GLY A 501 -13.84 7.15 16.34
N THR A 502 -14.36 8.09 17.12
CA THR A 502 -15.36 9.07 16.67
C THR A 502 -14.85 10.51 16.68
N GLY A 503 -13.54 10.67 16.87
CA GLY A 503 -12.85 11.95 16.81
C GLY A 503 -12.69 12.51 15.39
N ARG A 504 -11.69 13.35 15.20
CA ARG A 504 -11.39 14.02 13.93
C ARG A 504 -9.93 13.85 13.54
N ILE A 505 -9.69 13.59 12.25
CA ILE A 505 -8.36 13.65 11.64
C ILE A 505 -8.39 14.67 10.50
N THR A 506 -7.48 15.64 10.51
CA THR A 506 -7.45 16.68 9.48
C THR A 506 -6.06 16.95 8.96
N GLY A 507 -5.93 17.08 7.65
CA GLY A 507 -4.69 17.56 7.04
C GLY A 507 -4.49 19.06 7.25
N ASN A 508 -5.47 19.76 7.86
CA ASN A 508 -5.42 21.17 8.24
C ASN A 508 -4.99 22.13 7.10
N GLY A 509 -5.16 21.69 5.84
CA GLY A 509 -4.71 22.45 4.66
C GLY A 509 -3.21 22.48 4.45
N LYS A 510 -2.45 21.61 5.14
CA LYS A 510 -0.99 21.50 5.06
C LYS A 510 -0.52 20.40 4.12
N ILE A 511 -1.42 19.48 3.77
CA ILE A 511 -1.16 18.40 2.83
C ILE A 511 -1.58 18.87 1.42
N ALA A 512 -0.65 18.81 0.46
CA ALA A 512 -0.82 19.30 -0.90
C ALA A 512 -1.75 18.40 -1.74
N THR A 513 -2.31 18.96 -2.81
CA THR A 513 -3.22 18.28 -3.75
C THR A 513 -2.70 18.27 -5.20
N SER A 514 -1.49 18.76 -5.44
CA SER A 514 -0.95 19.02 -6.79
C SER A 514 -0.06 17.89 -7.28
N ASP A 515 -0.19 17.52 -8.57
CA ASP A 515 0.76 16.63 -9.30
C ASP A 515 2.19 17.21 -9.36
N ARG A 516 2.34 18.48 -8.99
CA ARG A 516 3.61 19.21 -8.95
C ARG A 516 4.19 19.35 -7.55
N VAL A 517 3.71 18.59 -6.57
CA VAL A 517 4.11 18.73 -5.16
C VAL A 517 5.63 18.66 -4.97
N MET A 518 6.34 17.81 -5.72
CA MET A 518 7.81 17.68 -5.62
C MET A 518 8.59 18.90 -6.12
N ASN A 519 7.94 19.83 -6.84
CA ASN A 519 8.54 21.12 -7.18
C ASN A 519 8.50 22.11 -6.00
N SER A 520 7.81 21.79 -4.92
CA SER A 520 7.75 22.62 -3.73
C SER A 520 9.07 22.57 -2.96
N PRO A 521 9.41 23.61 -2.16
CA PRO A 521 10.52 23.54 -1.22
C PRO A 521 10.37 22.38 -0.23
N ALA A 522 11.49 21.93 0.34
CA ALA A 522 11.50 21.00 1.47
C ALA A 522 10.56 21.48 2.60
N GLY A 523 9.91 20.52 3.27
CA GLY A 523 8.87 20.71 4.28
C GLY A 523 7.45 20.89 3.72
N LYS A 524 7.30 21.15 2.41
CA LYS A 524 5.99 21.38 1.76
C LYS A 524 5.63 20.32 0.73
N ARG A 525 6.26 19.15 0.82
CA ARG A 525 6.13 18.07 -0.16
C ARG A 525 5.14 16.97 0.25
N ALA A 526 4.52 17.10 1.42
CA ALA A 526 3.52 16.15 1.89
C ALA A 526 2.24 16.23 1.06
N ASP A 527 1.79 15.11 0.51
CA ASP A 527 0.57 15.02 -0.30
C ASP A 527 -0.35 13.85 0.09
N LYS A 528 0.03 13.05 1.10
CA LYS A 528 -0.82 11.99 1.66
C LYS A 528 -1.17 12.20 3.12
N MET A 529 -2.39 11.83 3.50
CA MET A 529 -2.74 11.66 4.91
C MET A 529 -2.27 10.30 5.43
N PHE A 530 -2.70 9.19 4.85
CA PHE A 530 -2.27 7.84 5.21
C PHE A 530 -1.54 7.17 4.05
N THR A 531 -0.33 6.67 4.32
CA THR A 531 0.40 5.81 3.39
C THR A 531 0.67 4.45 4.02
N LEU A 532 0.19 3.39 3.38
CA LEU A 532 0.29 2.00 3.85
C LEU A 532 0.98 1.14 2.78
N LYS A 533 2.28 0.91 2.93
CA LYS A 533 3.09 0.18 1.96
C LYS A 533 3.37 -1.23 2.45
N LEU A 534 2.93 -2.25 1.69
CA LEU A 534 3.18 -3.66 1.98
C LEU A 534 2.75 -4.08 3.41
N CYS A 535 1.66 -3.51 3.90
CA CYS A 535 1.13 -3.76 5.24
C CYS A 535 0.02 -4.81 5.23
N THR A 536 -0.28 -5.39 6.38
CA THR A 536 -1.37 -6.37 6.53
C THR A 536 -2.28 -6.05 7.71
N ASN A 537 -3.55 -6.46 7.63
CA ASN A 537 -4.52 -6.33 8.71
C ASN A 537 -4.70 -4.87 9.19
N ILE A 538 -5.18 -4.01 8.30
CA ILE A 538 -5.34 -2.58 8.57
C ILE A 538 -6.81 -2.20 8.72
N GLU A 539 -7.13 -1.44 9.75
CA GLU A 539 -8.46 -0.87 9.96
C GLU A 539 -8.41 0.64 10.16
N ILE A 540 -9.26 1.38 9.43
CA ILE A 540 -9.46 2.82 9.61
C ILE A 540 -10.95 3.10 9.60
N GLY A 541 -11.51 3.58 10.72
CA GLY A 541 -12.94 3.81 10.77
C GLY A 541 -13.56 4.29 12.08
N GLY A 542 -14.86 4.53 12.01
CA GLY A 542 -15.71 4.85 13.16
C GLY A 542 -16.00 3.66 14.07
N HIS A 543 -16.98 3.79 14.95
CA HIS A 543 -17.59 2.64 15.62
C HIS A 543 -18.65 2.03 14.72
N SER A 544 -18.50 0.75 14.38
CA SER A 544 -19.54 0.04 13.65
C SER A 544 -20.81 -0.07 14.50
N ASN A 545 -21.94 0.32 13.92
CA ASN A 545 -23.26 0.17 14.53
C ASN A 545 -24.06 -0.99 13.89
N GLY A 546 -23.45 -1.73 12.95
CA GLY A 546 -24.06 -2.84 12.22
C GLY A 546 -25.18 -2.44 11.24
N LYS A 547 -25.37 -1.14 10.96
CA LYS A 547 -26.47 -0.62 10.14
C LYS A 547 -25.96 -0.10 8.80
N ASP A 548 -26.86 -0.06 7.82
CA ASP A 548 -26.55 0.39 6.48
C ASP A 548 -26.73 1.88 6.31
N LEU A 549 -25.69 2.54 5.82
CA LEU A 549 -25.73 3.97 5.51
C LEU A 549 -26.50 4.22 4.19
N TRP A 550 -27.34 5.24 4.19
CA TRP A 550 -28.02 5.76 3.01
C TRP A 550 -28.10 7.30 3.07
N TYR A 551 -28.94 7.89 2.23
CA TYR A 551 -28.99 9.33 2.03
C TYR A 551 -30.41 9.86 1.89
N ASP A 552 -30.70 10.97 2.59
CA ASP A 552 -31.96 11.71 2.52
C ASP A 552 -31.79 12.93 1.62
N ARG A 553 -32.42 12.91 0.44
CA ARG A 553 -32.31 13.95 -0.58
C ARG A 553 -32.91 15.28 -0.14
N GLU A 554 -33.97 15.26 0.67
CA GLU A 554 -34.68 16.48 1.09
C GLU A 554 -33.89 17.23 2.16
N LYS A 555 -33.27 16.49 3.08
CA LYS A 555 -32.49 17.07 4.18
C LYS A 555 -31.01 17.30 3.85
N ASP A 556 -30.52 16.76 2.74
CA ASP A 556 -29.11 16.74 2.35
C ASP A 556 -28.17 16.19 3.44
N VAL A 557 -28.54 15.05 4.01
CA VAL A 557 -27.76 14.38 5.06
C VAL A 557 -27.79 12.86 4.90
N PRO A 558 -26.71 12.17 5.32
CA PRO A 558 -26.73 10.72 5.43
C PRO A 558 -27.61 10.27 6.60
N TYR A 559 -28.08 9.03 6.54
CA TYR A 559 -28.79 8.38 7.65
C TYR A 559 -28.53 6.87 7.63
N TYR A 560 -28.69 6.20 8.77
CA TYR A 560 -28.69 4.74 8.85
C TYR A 560 -30.09 4.17 8.70
N ILE A 561 -30.22 3.13 7.88
CA ILE A 561 -31.44 2.36 7.69
C ILE A 561 -31.69 1.53 8.94
N GLU A 562 -32.87 1.70 9.52
CA GLU A 562 -33.36 0.88 10.62
C GLU A 562 -34.77 0.38 10.33
N TYR A 563 -35.15 -0.67 11.05
CA TYR A 563 -36.47 -1.26 10.99
C TYR A 563 -37.05 -1.31 12.40
N ASP A 564 -38.34 -0.98 12.55
CA ASP A 564 -39.07 -1.20 13.80
C ASP A 564 -39.48 -2.67 13.98
N ASP A 565 -40.07 -2.99 15.14
CA ASP A 565 -40.54 -4.35 15.46
C ASP A 565 -41.63 -4.87 14.50
N ALA A 566 -42.31 -3.97 13.78
CA ALA A 566 -43.29 -4.30 12.74
C ALA A 566 -42.67 -4.44 11.34
N GLY A 567 -41.35 -4.23 11.20
CA GLY A 567 -40.62 -4.30 9.95
C GLY A 567 -40.73 -3.04 9.08
N ALA A 568 -41.28 -1.94 9.60
CA ALA A 568 -41.32 -0.67 8.88
C ALA A 568 -39.96 0.03 8.96
N ARG A 569 -39.51 0.57 7.82
CA ARG A 569 -38.22 1.27 7.71
C ARG A 569 -38.30 2.68 8.29
N HIS A 570 -37.33 3.08 9.12
CA HIS A 570 -37.16 4.48 9.57
C HIS A 570 -35.72 4.98 9.37
N HIS A 571 -35.57 6.31 9.36
CA HIS A 571 -34.28 6.99 9.11
C HIS A 571 -33.65 7.39 10.44
N ASN A 572 -32.49 6.84 10.80
CA ASN A 572 -31.69 7.31 11.92
C ASN A 572 -30.58 8.27 11.43
N PHE A 573 -30.69 9.55 11.79
CA PHE A 573 -29.74 10.60 11.39
C PHE A 573 -28.54 10.75 12.34
N ASP A 574 -28.41 9.90 13.36
CA ASP A 574 -27.26 9.92 14.26
C ASP A 574 -26.02 9.35 13.58
N VAL A 575 -25.06 10.24 13.30
CA VAL A 575 -23.75 9.92 12.73
C VAL A 575 -22.61 10.06 13.75
N SER A 576 -22.92 10.09 15.05
CA SER A 576 -21.93 10.24 16.14
C SER A 576 -20.95 9.07 16.21
N ASN A 577 -21.28 7.94 15.59
CA ASN A 577 -20.41 6.77 15.47
C ASN A 577 -19.31 6.92 14.41
N MET A 578 -19.40 7.91 13.50
CA MET A 578 -18.48 8.02 12.38
C MET A 578 -17.17 8.71 12.75
N LEU A 579 -16.06 8.26 12.17
CA LEU A 579 -14.78 8.99 12.21
C LEU A 579 -14.84 10.18 11.23
N HIS A 580 -14.50 11.37 11.70
CA HIS A 580 -14.49 12.56 10.84
C HIS A 580 -13.12 12.76 10.18
N ILE A 581 -13.08 12.90 8.86
CA ILE A 581 -11.84 13.16 8.13
C ILE A 581 -12.03 14.35 7.18
N ASP A 582 -11.08 15.28 7.14
CA ASP A 582 -11.13 16.39 6.18
C ASP A 582 -9.75 16.91 5.78
N ARG A 583 -9.70 17.63 4.65
CA ARG A 583 -8.49 18.28 4.13
C ARG A 583 -7.29 17.35 3.93
N GLY A 584 -7.51 16.09 3.57
CA GLY A 584 -6.49 15.04 3.53
C GLY A 584 -5.47 15.08 2.39
N GLY A 585 -5.50 16.10 1.53
CA GLY A 585 -4.50 16.28 0.47
C GLY A 585 -4.82 15.53 -0.80
N HIS A 586 -3.77 15.09 -1.52
CA HIS A 586 -3.85 14.40 -2.79
C HIS A 586 -4.47 13.02 -2.62
N PHE A 587 -4.00 12.25 -1.63
CA PHE A 587 -4.60 10.97 -1.26
C PHE A 587 -4.91 10.97 0.23
N VAL A 588 -6.17 10.75 0.59
CA VAL A 588 -6.47 10.50 2.00
C VAL A 588 -5.84 9.18 2.43
N VAL A 589 -6.12 8.08 1.73
CA VAL A 589 -5.39 6.81 1.91
C VAL A 589 -4.77 6.41 0.58
N LEU A 590 -3.45 6.25 0.57
CA LEU A 590 -2.74 5.48 -0.44
C LEU A 590 -2.23 4.19 0.21
N ALA A 591 -2.86 3.06 -0.12
CA ALA A 591 -2.36 1.75 0.23
C ALA A 591 -1.76 1.09 -1.02
N THR A 592 -0.54 0.55 -0.89
CA THR A 592 0.18 -0.08 -2.00
C THR A 592 0.75 -1.43 -1.59
N GLY A 593 0.37 -2.50 -2.29
CA GLY A 593 0.84 -3.85 -2.03
C GLY A 593 0.41 -4.42 -0.67
N SER A 594 -0.57 -3.79 -0.03
CA SER A 594 -1.07 -4.16 1.29
C SER A 594 -2.24 -5.12 1.17
N ASP A 595 -2.45 -5.99 2.16
CA ASP A 595 -3.54 -6.97 2.15
C ASP A 595 -4.37 -6.88 3.43
N ASP A 596 -5.63 -7.33 3.36
CA ASP A 596 -6.57 -7.35 4.48
C ASP A 596 -6.80 -5.93 5.04
N LEU A 597 -7.53 -5.11 4.28
CA LEU A 597 -7.83 -3.72 4.62
C LEU A 597 -9.33 -3.51 4.88
N HIS A 598 -9.65 -2.78 5.95
CA HIS A 598 -11.02 -2.44 6.34
C HIS A 598 -11.19 -0.93 6.57
N MET A 599 -11.98 -0.28 5.71
CA MET A 599 -12.30 1.14 5.81
C MET A 599 -13.78 1.28 6.08
N HIS A 600 -14.17 1.92 7.18
CA HIS A 600 -15.58 1.94 7.53
C HIS A 600 -16.04 3.14 8.37
N ASP A 601 -17.33 3.46 8.25
CA ASP A 601 -18.01 4.47 9.08
C ASP A 601 -17.25 5.81 9.11
N THR A 602 -16.90 6.35 7.95
CA THR A 602 -16.16 7.62 7.82
C THR A 602 -17.00 8.71 7.17
N TYR A 603 -16.92 9.92 7.74
CA TYR A 603 -17.55 11.13 7.19
C TYR A 603 -16.45 12.08 6.72
N PHE A 604 -16.32 12.20 5.40
CA PHE A 604 -15.45 13.17 4.75
C PHE A 604 -16.08 14.56 4.61
N ALA A 605 -15.27 15.58 4.88
CA ALA A 605 -15.65 16.99 4.68
C ALA A 605 -16.82 17.47 5.55
N LYS A 606 -16.96 16.93 6.77
CA LYS A 606 -17.94 17.42 7.77
C LYS A 606 -17.65 18.85 8.21
N HIS A 607 -16.38 19.13 8.54
CA HIS A 607 -15.94 20.42 9.09
C HIS A 607 -15.41 21.36 8.00
N HIS A 608 -14.72 20.82 6.99
CA HIS A 608 -14.15 21.59 5.89
C HIS A 608 -14.26 20.82 4.57
N SER A 609 -14.76 21.47 3.51
CA SER A 609 -15.06 20.83 2.23
C SER A 609 -13.97 20.96 1.15
N GLY A 610 -12.83 21.57 1.47
CA GLY A 610 -11.72 21.75 0.53
C GLY A 610 -10.56 20.81 0.83
N ASN A 611 -9.59 20.76 -0.10
CA ASN A 611 -8.30 20.10 0.09
C ASN A 611 -8.35 18.59 0.33
N ALA A 612 -9.26 17.88 -0.34
CA ALA A 612 -9.25 16.43 -0.45
C ALA A 612 -9.50 16.04 -1.91
N ARG A 613 -8.53 15.34 -2.51
CA ARG A 613 -8.59 14.95 -3.91
C ARG A 613 -9.15 13.54 -4.06
N ASP A 614 -8.33 12.51 -3.88
CA ASP A 614 -8.72 11.10 -3.84
C ASP A 614 -8.92 10.66 -2.38
N ILE A 615 -9.92 9.81 -2.13
CA ILE A 615 -10.21 9.34 -0.77
C ILE A 615 -9.50 8.01 -0.49
N TYR A 616 -9.87 6.92 -1.17
CA TYR A 616 -9.30 5.61 -0.90
C TYR A 616 -8.71 4.96 -2.15
N ASP A 617 -7.38 4.95 -2.21
CA ASP A 617 -6.60 4.35 -3.29
C ASP A 617 -5.96 3.03 -2.83
N PHE A 618 -6.34 1.95 -3.50
CA PHE A 618 -5.87 0.59 -3.24
C PHE A 618 -5.06 0.07 -4.42
N MET A 619 -3.76 0.39 -4.44
CA MET A 619 -2.84 -0.02 -5.49
C MET A 619 -2.27 -1.40 -5.18
N ALA A 620 -2.55 -2.38 -6.03
CA ALA A 620 -2.07 -3.76 -5.88
C ALA A 620 -2.36 -4.34 -4.47
N CYS A 621 -3.54 -4.03 -3.91
CA CYS A 621 -3.97 -4.52 -2.60
C CYS A 621 -5.04 -5.62 -2.71
N GLY A 622 -4.95 -6.70 -1.92
CA GLY A 622 -5.96 -7.78 -1.88
C GLY A 622 -6.80 -7.77 -0.60
N ASN A 623 -7.96 -8.43 -0.64
CA ASN A 623 -8.88 -8.57 0.51
C ASN A 623 -9.26 -7.21 1.13
N VAL A 624 -9.96 -6.38 0.35
CA VAL A 624 -10.33 -5.02 0.77
C VAL A 624 -11.83 -4.96 1.07
N THR A 625 -12.19 -4.41 2.22
CA THR A 625 -13.58 -4.13 2.60
C THR A 625 -13.78 -2.63 2.86
N VAL A 626 -14.76 -2.02 2.21
CA VAL A 626 -15.13 -0.60 2.39
C VAL A 626 -16.62 -0.50 2.67
N THR A 627 -17.02 0.06 3.82
CA THR A 627 -18.43 0.08 4.25
C THR A 627 -18.83 1.42 4.87
N ASN A 628 -20.04 1.91 4.59
CA ASN A 628 -20.63 3.09 5.25
C ASN A 628 -19.76 4.35 5.13
N ILE A 629 -19.54 4.80 3.90
CA ILE A 629 -18.72 5.98 3.62
C ILE A 629 -19.62 7.13 3.15
N TYR A 630 -19.52 8.28 3.82
CA TYR A 630 -20.15 9.51 3.37
C TYR A 630 -19.09 10.55 2.98
N SER A 631 -19.05 10.92 1.70
CA SER A 631 -18.22 12.02 1.20
C SER A 631 -19.08 13.22 0.82
N LYS A 632 -19.02 14.28 1.62
CA LYS A 632 -19.78 15.50 1.31
C LYS A 632 -19.35 16.10 -0.02
N VAL A 633 -18.05 16.13 -0.31
CA VAL A 633 -17.46 16.48 -1.61
C VAL A 633 -15.97 16.08 -1.66
N SER A 634 -15.50 15.57 -2.80
CA SER A 634 -14.07 15.40 -3.12
C SER A 634 -13.74 15.88 -4.54
N SER A 635 -12.46 16.06 -4.87
CA SER A 635 -12.06 16.44 -6.24
C SER A 635 -12.02 15.26 -7.20
N ASP A 636 -11.65 14.09 -6.71
CA ASP A 636 -11.29 12.92 -7.51
C ASP A 636 -11.90 11.68 -6.83
N ASP A 637 -11.34 10.50 -7.07
CA ASP A 637 -12.03 9.23 -6.78
C ASP A 637 -12.31 8.97 -5.29
N ILE A 638 -13.48 8.41 -4.97
CA ILE A 638 -13.81 8.04 -3.58
C ILE A 638 -13.28 6.64 -3.24
N VAL A 639 -13.58 5.63 -4.06
CA VAL A 639 -13.03 4.27 -3.90
C VAL A 639 -12.37 3.84 -5.20
N LYS A 640 -11.04 3.60 -5.13
CA LYS A 640 -10.21 3.35 -6.31
C LYS A 640 -9.29 2.12 -6.18
N PRO A 641 -9.75 0.92 -6.57
CA PRO A 641 -8.85 -0.20 -6.84
C PRO A 641 -7.98 0.06 -8.08
N GLY A 642 -6.69 -0.23 -8.00
CA GLY A 642 -5.75 -0.09 -9.11
C GLY A 642 -4.54 -0.99 -8.95
N SER A 643 -3.63 -0.95 -9.92
CA SER A 643 -2.35 -1.65 -9.86
C SER A 643 -1.29 -0.86 -10.64
N ASP A 644 -0.13 -0.67 -10.04
CA ASP A 644 0.96 0.11 -10.62
C ASP A 644 2.33 -0.53 -10.37
N CYS A 645 3.40 0.14 -10.79
CA CYS A 645 4.78 -0.32 -10.65
C CYS A 645 5.51 0.30 -9.44
N SER A 646 4.83 1.02 -8.54
CA SER A 646 5.46 1.82 -7.48
C SER A 646 6.31 1.02 -6.49
N LEU A 647 6.04 -0.28 -6.35
CA LEU A 647 6.86 -1.22 -5.56
C LEU A 647 8.13 -1.68 -6.29
N GLY A 648 8.37 -1.23 -7.52
CA GLY A 648 9.37 -1.78 -8.43
C GLY A 648 8.99 -3.12 -9.05
N PHE A 649 7.76 -3.57 -8.80
CA PHE A 649 7.14 -4.74 -9.42
C PHE A 649 5.61 -4.60 -9.38
N THR A 650 4.95 -5.45 -10.13
CA THR A 650 3.49 -5.56 -10.22
C THR A 650 3.02 -6.87 -9.59
N ARG A 651 1.78 -6.92 -9.08
CA ARG A 651 1.15 -8.15 -8.58
C ARG A 651 -0.34 -8.16 -8.86
N PRO A 652 -0.93 -9.30 -9.22
CA PRO A 652 -2.37 -9.43 -9.36
C PRO A 652 -3.06 -9.41 -8.00
N VAL A 653 -4.30 -8.92 -7.96
CA VAL A 653 -5.09 -8.80 -6.74
C VAL A 653 -6.55 -9.15 -6.94
N ARG A 654 -7.20 -9.50 -5.82
CA ARG A 654 -8.61 -9.91 -5.81
C ARG A 654 -9.28 -9.68 -4.46
N ASN A 655 -10.59 -9.91 -4.45
CA ASN A 655 -11.48 -9.89 -3.29
C ASN A 655 -11.73 -8.49 -2.75
N TYR A 656 -12.60 -7.74 -3.41
CA TYR A 656 -13.06 -6.44 -2.95
C TYR A 656 -14.54 -6.50 -2.57
N LYS A 657 -14.88 -5.99 -1.39
CA LYS A 657 -16.26 -5.84 -0.92
C LYS A 657 -16.51 -4.37 -0.57
N VAL A 658 -17.32 -3.70 -1.37
CA VAL A 658 -17.63 -2.26 -1.20
C VAL A 658 -19.13 -2.11 -1.04
N ARG A 659 -19.59 -1.46 0.03
CA ARG A 659 -21.02 -1.25 0.26
C ARG A 659 -21.36 0.07 0.94
N ASN A 660 -22.55 0.58 0.66
CA ASN A 660 -23.11 1.76 1.34
C ASN A 660 -22.21 3.00 1.17
N ILE A 661 -21.88 3.32 -0.08
CA ILE A 661 -21.02 4.46 -0.43
C ILE A 661 -21.90 5.60 -0.97
N VAL A 662 -21.87 6.73 -0.27
CA VAL A 662 -22.64 7.93 -0.61
C VAL A 662 -21.67 9.09 -0.83
N GLY A 663 -21.71 9.74 -1.99
CA GLY A 663 -20.80 10.86 -2.19
C GLY A 663 -21.00 11.75 -3.41
N ASP A 664 -20.49 12.98 -3.29
CA ASP A 664 -20.31 13.97 -4.35
C ASP A 664 -18.81 14.06 -4.68
N THR A 665 -18.45 14.01 -5.96
CA THR A 665 -17.05 14.03 -6.41
C THR A 665 -16.92 14.71 -7.76
N ASN A 666 -15.80 15.39 -8.03
CA ASN A 666 -15.54 15.84 -9.39
C ASN A 666 -15.10 14.71 -10.34
N CYS A 667 -14.56 13.58 -9.87
CA CYS A 667 -14.28 12.43 -10.74
C CYS A 667 -15.26 11.29 -10.56
N ASN A 668 -14.89 10.23 -9.81
CA ASN A 668 -15.72 9.02 -9.73
C ASN A 668 -16.06 8.62 -8.29
N LEU A 669 -17.27 8.10 -8.08
CA LEU A 669 -17.60 7.48 -6.79
C LEU A 669 -16.84 6.15 -6.64
N PHE A 670 -16.83 5.35 -7.71
CA PHE A 670 -16.06 4.11 -7.78
C PHE A 670 -15.30 4.02 -9.11
N GLN A 671 -14.00 3.73 -9.06
CA GLN A 671 -13.19 3.53 -10.25
C GLN A 671 -12.22 2.36 -10.10
N ILE A 672 -12.22 1.42 -11.05
CA ILE A 672 -11.07 0.53 -11.26
C ILE A 672 -10.11 1.21 -12.25
N GLY A 673 -8.85 1.39 -11.86
CA GLY A 673 -7.84 2.09 -12.67
C GLY A 673 -7.70 3.58 -12.30
N SER A 674 -7.06 4.44 -13.09
CA SER A 674 -6.57 4.23 -14.46
C SER A 674 -5.29 3.36 -14.54
N GLU A 675 -4.54 3.29 -13.45
CA GLU A 675 -3.37 2.42 -13.27
C GLU A 675 -3.84 0.98 -13.18
N THR A 676 -3.49 0.19 -14.19
CA THR A 676 -3.93 -1.21 -14.35
C THR A 676 -2.78 -2.07 -14.86
N ALA A 677 -1.64 -1.94 -14.19
CA ALA A 677 -0.40 -2.61 -14.54
C ALA A 677 -0.46 -4.14 -14.30
N ASP A 678 -1.29 -4.60 -13.37
CA ASP A 678 -1.58 -6.01 -13.10
C ASP A 678 -3.07 -6.33 -12.90
N ASP A 679 -3.45 -7.61 -12.86
CA ASP A 679 -4.84 -8.05 -12.80
C ASP A 679 -5.56 -7.62 -11.51
N ILE A 680 -6.85 -7.31 -11.66
CA ILE A 680 -7.73 -6.91 -10.57
C ILE A 680 -9.04 -7.67 -10.74
N GLN A 681 -9.36 -8.57 -9.82
CA GLN A 681 -10.45 -9.53 -9.99
C GLN A 681 -11.36 -9.62 -8.76
N ASP A 682 -12.57 -10.13 -8.94
CA ASP A 682 -13.52 -10.47 -7.87
C ASP A 682 -13.90 -9.26 -7.01
N LEU A 683 -14.69 -8.35 -7.60
CA LEU A 683 -15.15 -7.12 -6.96
C LEU A 683 -16.67 -7.12 -6.83
N CYS A 684 -17.15 -6.90 -5.61
CA CYS A 684 -18.57 -6.75 -5.30
C CYS A 684 -18.81 -5.35 -4.74
N VAL A 685 -19.62 -4.55 -5.42
CA VAL A 685 -19.98 -3.18 -5.06
C VAL A 685 -21.49 -3.12 -4.93
N ASP A 686 -22.06 -2.86 -3.75
CA ASP A 686 -23.52 -2.79 -3.57
C ASP A 686 -23.96 -1.51 -2.87
N ASN A 687 -25.22 -1.12 -3.03
CA ASN A 687 -25.83 0.04 -2.35
C ASN A 687 -24.99 1.33 -2.49
N ILE A 688 -24.83 1.83 -3.72
CA ILE A 688 -24.17 3.13 -3.95
C ILE A 688 -25.18 4.25 -4.19
N TYR A 689 -24.85 5.45 -3.72
CA TYR A 689 -25.59 6.67 -3.98
C TYR A 689 -24.65 7.78 -4.45
N VAL A 690 -24.55 7.97 -5.76
CA VAL A 690 -23.81 9.08 -6.36
C VAL A 690 -24.65 10.35 -6.28
N LEU A 691 -24.22 11.30 -5.46
CA LEU A 691 -24.88 12.59 -5.30
C LEU A 691 -24.63 13.49 -6.51
N ALA A 692 -23.42 13.45 -7.06
CA ALA A 692 -23.00 14.09 -8.29
C ALA A 692 -21.58 13.63 -8.68
N ALA A 693 -21.29 13.60 -9.99
CA ALA A 693 -19.98 13.21 -10.53
C ALA A 693 -19.66 13.93 -11.86
N ASN A 694 -18.55 14.68 -11.96
CA ASN A 694 -18.19 15.34 -13.23
C ASN A 694 -17.43 14.42 -14.22
N LYS A 695 -16.94 13.25 -13.78
CA LYS A 695 -16.39 12.21 -14.67
C LYS A 695 -17.35 11.03 -14.81
N ALA A 696 -17.46 10.14 -13.83
CA ALA A 696 -18.40 9.02 -13.90
C ALA A 696 -18.94 8.57 -12.54
N GLY A 697 -20.06 7.85 -12.52
CA GLY A 697 -20.59 7.25 -11.28
C GLY A 697 -19.81 6.00 -10.92
N PHE A 698 -19.83 5.03 -11.85
CA PHE A 698 -19.09 3.78 -11.78
C PHE A 698 -18.20 3.61 -13.00
N SER A 699 -16.90 3.43 -12.77
CA SER A 699 -15.88 3.41 -13.83
C SER A 699 -14.99 2.19 -13.77
N ILE A 700 -14.64 1.66 -14.94
CA ILE A 700 -13.56 0.70 -15.15
C ILE A 700 -12.72 1.23 -16.30
N SER A 701 -11.44 1.50 -16.05
CA SER A 701 -10.51 2.00 -17.07
C SER A 701 -9.24 1.16 -17.06
N THR A 702 -9.15 0.21 -18.00
CA THR A 702 -7.95 -0.63 -18.16
C THR A 702 -7.05 -0.07 -19.25
N ASN A 703 -5.91 0.47 -18.85
CA ASN A 703 -5.01 1.23 -19.70
C ASN A 703 -3.66 0.57 -19.90
N ASP A 704 -3.24 -0.29 -18.97
CA ASP A 704 -1.86 -0.76 -18.89
C ASP A 704 -1.71 -2.27 -19.15
N GLY A 705 -2.79 -2.95 -19.57
CA GLY A 705 -2.76 -4.35 -20.01
C GLY A 705 -3.38 -5.37 -19.05
N ALA A 706 -3.93 -4.94 -17.91
CA ALA A 706 -4.58 -5.84 -16.96
C ALA A 706 -5.79 -6.60 -17.52
N HIS A 707 -6.06 -7.76 -16.93
CA HIS A 707 -7.34 -8.43 -16.98
C HIS A 707 -8.18 -8.02 -15.76
N ILE A 708 -9.23 -7.24 -16.02
CA ILE A 708 -10.26 -6.89 -15.03
C ILE A 708 -11.39 -7.89 -15.16
N LYS A 709 -11.71 -8.61 -14.09
CA LYS A 709 -12.63 -9.75 -14.17
C LYS A 709 -13.55 -9.88 -12.95
N ASN A 710 -14.79 -10.34 -13.18
CA ASN A 710 -15.79 -10.64 -12.15
C ASN A 710 -16.13 -9.41 -11.30
N VAL A 711 -16.73 -8.41 -11.94
CA VAL A 711 -17.15 -7.18 -11.27
C VAL A 711 -18.66 -7.15 -11.20
N HIS A 712 -19.17 -7.08 -9.98
CA HIS A 712 -20.60 -7.13 -9.66
C HIS A 712 -21.02 -5.81 -9.03
N LEU A 713 -21.97 -5.12 -9.64
CA LEU A 713 -22.58 -3.90 -9.11
C LEU A 713 -24.03 -4.15 -8.74
N ASN A 714 -24.34 -3.95 -7.46
CA ASN A 714 -25.66 -4.00 -6.87
C ASN A 714 -26.33 -5.38 -7.06
N CYS A 715 -25.54 -6.43 -6.83
CA CYS A 715 -25.93 -7.85 -6.92
C CYS A 715 -26.24 -8.49 -5.56
N GLY A 716 -25.97 -7.79 -4.44
CA GLY A 716 -26.22 -8.29 -3.08
C GLY A 716 -25.16 -9.26 -2.57
N HIS A 717 -23.96 -9.23 -3.15
CA HIS A 717 -22.86 -10.11 -2.77
C HIS A 717 -22.14 -9.63 -1.50
N THR A 718 -22.32 -8.37 -1.10
CA THR A 718 -21.76 -7.80 0.13
C THR A 718 -22.75 -7.83 1.30
N GLY A 719 -24.00 -8.22 1.06
CA GLY A 719 -25.10 -8.25 2.04
C GLY A 719 -26.45 -7.97 1.39
N THR A 720 -27.51 -7.91 2.20
CA THR A 720 -28.87 -7.63 1.72
C THR A 720 -28.94 -6.28 1.00
N LEU A 721 -29.63 -6.24 -0.14
CA LEU A 721 -29.95 -5.01 -0.86
C LEU A 721 -31.22 -4.40 -0.26
N HIS A 722 -31.10 -3.18 0.29
CA HIS A 722 -32.22 -2.47 0.91
C HIS A 722 -32.84 -1.41 -0.02
N SER A 723 -32.17 -1.12 -1.14
CA SER A 723 -32.62 -0.16 -2.16
C SER A 723 -31.90 -0.40 -3.48
N ARG A 724 -32.48 0.14 -4.56
CA ARG A 724 -31.78 0.32 -5.83
C ARG A 724 -30.64 1.31 -5.64
N SER A 725 -29.50 1.07 -6.30
CA SER A 725 -28.43 2.07 -6.34
C SER A 725 -28.88 3.31 -7.12
N LYS A 726 -28.38 4.49 -6.73
CA LYS A 726 -28.78 5.78 -7.32
C LYS A 726 -27.58 6.53 -7.89
N MET A 727 -27.75 7.13 -9.07
CA MET A 727 -26.79 8.05 -9.64
C MET A 727 -27.47 9.33 -10.10
N LEU A 728 -27.18 10.44 -9.42
CA LEU A 728 -27.70 11.77 -9.76
C LEU A 728 -26.59 12.64 -10.31
N ARG A 729 -26.90 13.57 -11.22
CA ARG A 729 -25.97 14.66 -11.63
C ARG A 729 -24.58 14.14 -11.98
N THR A 730 -24.58 13.04 -12.69
CA THR A 730 -23.41 12.26 -13.04
C THR A 730 -23.19 12.36 -14.54
N ARG A 731 -22.01 12.84 -14.98
CA ARG A 731 -21.71 13.06 -16.40
C ARG A 731 -21.86 11.78 -17.22
N ALA A 732 -21.15 10.71 -16.82
CA ALA A 732 -21.27 9.37 -17.40
C ALA A 732 -21.66 8.40 -16.29
N PRO A 733 -22.91 7.89 -16.22
CA PRO A 733 -23.29 6.97 -15.15
C PRO A 733 -22.38 5.74 -15.09
N PHE A 734 -22.08 5.18 -16.27
CA PHE A 734 -21.15 4.07 -16.44
C PHE A 734 -20.08 4.45 -17.46
N PHE A 735 -18.81 4.22 -17.11
CA PHE A 735 -17.68 4.38 -18.01
C PHE A 735 -16.77 3.16 -17.94
N ILE A 736 -16.96 2.21 -18.85
CA ILE A 736 -16.13 1.01 -18.98
C ILE A 736 -15.28 1.17 -20.23
N SER A 737 -13.97 1.28 -20.09
CA SER A 737 -13.07 1.54 -21.20
C SER A 737 -11.78 0.72 -21.15
N ILE A 738 -11.28 0.40 -22.34
CA ILE A 738 -9.93 -0.12 -22.57
C ILE A 738 -9.15 0.95 -23.33
N SER A 739 -7.88 1.17 -22.97
CA SER A 739 -6.94 1.96 -23.75
C SER A 739 -5.60 1.23 -23.88
N ASN A 740 -4.70 1.75 -24.72
CA ASN A 740 -3.39 1.16 -24.97
C ASN A 740 -2.26 2.08 -24.50
N ARG A 741 -2.19 2.32 -23.19
CA ARG A 741 -1.15 3.16 -22.57
C ARG A 741 0.08 2.33 -22.16
N GLY A 742 -0.10 1.12 -21.64
CA GLY A 742 0.98 0.17 -21.40
C GLY A 742 2.06 0.63 -20.42
N ARG A 743 1.70 1.31 -19.30
CA ARG A 743 2.67 1.72 -18.27
C ARG A 743 3.08 0.57 -17.37
N VAL A 744 3.73 -0.44 -17.96
CA VAL A 744 4.31 -1.57 -17.23
C VAL A 744 5.82 -1.60 -17.39
N LEU A 745 6.49 -2.29 -16.48
CA LEU A 745 7.92 -2.58 -16.60
C LEU A 745 8.20 -3.32 -17.90
N GLY A 746 9.23 -2.92 -18.64
CA GLY A 746 9.60 -3.54 -19.92
C GLY A 746 8.73 -3.14 -21.11
N ALA A 747 7.75 -2.26 -20.95
CA ALA A 747 6.95 -1.77 -22.08
C ALA A 747 7.75 -0.87 -23.02
N ASP A 748 7.46 -0.98 -24.31
CA ASP A 748 8.07 -0.24 -25.41
C ASP A 748 6.99 0.35 -26.33
N VAL A 749 7.34 1.43 -27.02
CA VAL A 749 6.41 2.20 -27.86
C VAL A 749 7.07 2.66 -29.15
N GLU A 750 6.25 2.78 -30.20
CA GLU A 750 6.66 3.34 -31.49
C GLU A 750 5.62 4.35 -31.97
N ARG A 751 6.07 5.42 -32.67
CA ARG A 751 5.19 6.47 -33.19
C ARG A 751 4.69 6.12 -34.58
N TYR A 752 3.37 6.19 -34.77
CA TYR A 752 2.70 5.90 -36.03
C TYR A 752 1.80 7.05 -36.46
N LYS A 753 1.60 7.17 -37.78
CA LYS A 753 0.56 8.00 -38.38
C LYS A 753 -0.47 7.11 -39.08
N PHE A 754 -1.75 7.39 -38.88
CA PHE A 754 -2.82 6.59 -39.45
C PHE A 754 -4.11 7.39 -39.61
N ASP A 755 -4.95 6.99 -40.55
CA ASP A 755 -6.26 7.61 -40.77
C ASP A 755 -7.30 7.02 -39.80
N GLU A 756 -8.01 7.89 -39.09
CA GLU A 756 -9.11 7.53 -38.20
C GLU A 756 -10.24 8.55 -38.37
N ASN A 757 -11.43 8.07 -38.74
CA ASN A 757 -12.65 8.89 -38.80
C ASN A 757 -12.49 10.18 -39.64
N GLY A 758 -11.75 10.10 -40.75
CA GLY A 758 -11.48 11.23 -41.64
C GLY A 758 -10.42 12.21 -41.14
N SER A 759 -9.69 11.87 -40.08
CA SER A 759 -8.57 12.65 -39.53
C SER A 759 -7.29 11.82 -39.47
N VAL A 760 -6.13 12.45 -39.70
CA VAL A 760 -4.83 11.81 -39.51
C VAL A 760 -4.45 11.87 -38.03
N ARG A 761 -4.21 10.72 -37.42
CA ARG A 761 -3.64 10.55 -36.09
C ARG A 761 -2.12 10.48 -36.16
N ASP A 762 -1.47 10.93 -35.09
CA ASP A 762 -0.01 10.88 -34.93
C ASP A 762 0.30 10.59 -33.46
N GLU A 763 0.51 9.31 -33.13
CA GLU A 763 0.51 8.82 -31.75
C GLU A 763 1.48 7.65 -31.55
N LEU A 764 1.87 7.46 -30.29
CA LEU A 764 2.58 6.27 -29.84
C LEU A 764 1.61 5.09 -29.74
N LEU A 765 2.07 3.93 -30.21
CA LEU A 765 1.44 2.64 -30.00
C LEU A 765 2.38 1.76 -29.17
N VAL A 766 1.84 1.08 -28.16
CA VAL A 766 2.57 0.06 -27.40
C VAL A 766 2.76 -1.16 -28.28
N THR A 767 3.98 -1.66 -28.39
CA THR A 767 4.36 -2.68 -29.38
C THR A 767 4.57 -4.06 -28.77
N ASN A 768 4.83 -4.13 -27.45
CA ASN A 768 5.35 -5.33 -26.81
C ASN A 768 4.66 -5.71 -25.48
N SER A 769 3.48 -5.14 -25.23
CA SER A 769 2.60 -5.48 -24.11
C SER A 769 1.19 -5.67 -24.65
N ASP A 770 0.44 -6.61 -24.07
CA ASP A 770 -0.92 -6.89 -24.49
C ASP A 770 -1.88 -5.73 -24.14
N ILE A 771 -2.91 -5.55 -24.97
CA ILE A 771 -4.06 -4.71 -24.63
C ILE A 771 -4.83 -5.38 -23.48
N GLY A 772 -5.34 -4.56 -22.56
CA GLY A 772 -6.12 -5.04 -21.42
C GLY A 772 -7.39 -5.80 -21.82
N ARG A 773 -7.96 -6.51 -20.84
CA ARG A 773 -9.21 -7.27 -20.98
C ARG A 773 -10.17 -6.87 -19.87
N VAL A 774 -11.45 -6.76 -20.21
CA VAL A 774 -12.53 -6.59 -19.22
C VAL A 774 -13.53 -7.71 -19.45
N GLU A 775 -13.85 -8.47 -18.41
CA GLU A 775 -14.65 -9.69 -18.53
C GLU A 775 -15.62 -9.86 -17.36
N ASN A 776 -16.85 -10.29 -17.66
CA ASN A 776 -17.85 -10.66 -16.67
C ASN A 776 -18.19 -9.49 -15.72
N ILE A 777 -18.84 -8.47 -16.29
CA ILE A 777 -19.32 -7.29 -15.59
C ILE A 777 -20.84 -7.35 -15.48
N ILE A 778 -21.35 -7.49 -14.26
CA ILE A 778 -22.78 -7.71 -13.98
C ILE A 778 -23.32 -6.54 -13.18
N ILE A 779 -24.29 -5.81 -13.73
CA ILE A 779 -24.84 -4.57 -13.17
C ILE A 779 -26.36 -4.70 -13.05
N ASN A 780 -26.91 -4.52 -11.85
CA ASN A 780 -28.33 -4.76 -11.57
C ASN A 780 -29.01 -3.60 -10.82
N ALA A 781 -30.28 -3.32 -11.13
CA ALA A 781 -31.18 -2.53 -10.29
C ALA A 781 -30.66 -1.12 -9.90
N ILE A 782 -30.40 -0.27 -10.91
CA ILE A 782 -29.84 1.09 -10.72
C ILE A 782 -30.72 2.14 -11.38
N ASP A 783 -30.93 3.27 -10.70
CA ASP A 783 -31.58 4.43 -11.29
C ASP A 783 -30.59 5.59 -11.47
N CYS A 784 -30.49 6.05 -12.71
CA CYS A 784 -29.67 7.17 -13.11
C CYS A 784 -30.57 8.32 -13.58
N GLU A 785 -30.44 9.49 -12.96
CA GLU A 785 -31.24 10.67 -13.29
C GLU A 785 -30.36 11.91 -13.38
N GLU A 786 -30.84 12.93 -14.09
CA GLU A 786 -30.14 14.19 -14.24
C GLU A 786 -28.72 14.02 -14.81
N VAL A 787 -28.57 13.27 -15.91
CA VAL A 787 -27.24 12.92 -16.45
C VAL A 787 -26.53 14.15 -17.06
N TYR A 788 -25.67 14.78 -16.25
CA TYR A 788 -24.72 15.84 -16.58
C TYR A 788 -23.66 15.93 -15.47
N GLY A 789 -22.52 16.58 -15.70
CA GLY A 789 -21.52 16.84 -14.66
C GLY A 789 -21.99 17.95 -13.72
N GLY A 790 -22.56 17.58 -12.57
CA GLY A 790 -23.18 18.50 -11.62
C GLY A 790 -22.55 18.55 -10.23
N SER A 791 -21.31 18.07 -10.06
CA SER A 791 -20.62 18.05 -8.77
C SER A 791 -20.52 19.45 -8.16
N SER A 792 -20.66 19.51 -6.83
CA SER A 792 -20.45 20.76 -6.08
C SER A 792 -18.98 21.10 -5.89
N TYR A 793 -18.05 20.24 -6.30
CA TYR A 793 -16.63 20.55 -6.26
C TYR A 793 -16.31 21.82 -7.05
N GLY A 794 -15.65 22.78 -6.39
CA GLY A 794 -15.31 24.09 -6.96
C GLY A 794 -16.50 25.04 -7.19
N ASN A 795 -17.74 24.62 -6.92
CA ASN A 795 -18.96 25.37 -7.23
C ASN A 795 -19.73 25.78 -5.98
N LYS A 796 -20.35 26.97 -6.01
CA LYS A 796 -21.36 27.42 -5.04
C LYS A 796 -22.54 28.04 -5.80
N PRO A 797 -23.81 27.72 -5.49
CA PRO A 797 -24.32 26.82 -4.43
C PRO A 797 -24.08 25.31 -4.71
N ARG A 798 -24.38 24.46 -3.70
CA ARG A 798 -24.24 22.99 -3.74
C ARG A 798 -25.22 22.41 -4.77
N TRP A 799 -24.65 21.76 -5.80
CA TRP A 799 -25.23 21.31 -7.06
C TRP A 799 -25.83 22.41 -7.94
N ARG A 800 -25.09 22.76 -8.98
CA ARG A 800 -25.56 23.63 -10.05
C ARG A 800 -26.61 22.89 -10.87
N ALA A 801 -27.76 23.52 -11.08
CA ALA A 801 -28.79 23.01 -12.00
C ALA A 801 -28.26 22.99 -13.44
N TYR A 802 -28.78 22.07 -14.25
CA TYR A 802 -28.41 22.02 -15.67
C TYR A 802 -28.90 23.25 -16.42
N ASP A 803 -27.99 23.90 -17.16
CA ASP A 803 -28.24 25.15 -17.88
C ASP A 803 -28.01 25.03 -19.39
N GLY A 804 -27.91 23.80 -19.89
CA GLY A 804 -27.60 23.52 -21.30
C GLY A 804 -26.11 23.56 -21.66
N LYS A 805 -25.22 24.05 -20.78
CA LYS A 805 -23.78 24.19 -21.07
C LYS A 805 -22.89 23.19 -20.35
N LEU A 806 -23.41 22.54 -19.30
CA LEU A 806 -22.64 21.54 -18.55
C LEU A 806 -22.41 20.29 -19.39
N ASN A 807 -21.24 19.67 -19.18
CA ASN A 807 -20.85 18.44 -19.86
C ASN A 807 -21.83 17.32 -19.57
N ARG A 808 -22.17 16.54 -20.59
CA ARG A 808 -23.03 15.35 -20.51
C ARG A 808 -22.38 14.22 -21.31
N ALA A 809 -22.66 12.99 -20.93
CA ALA A 809 -22.26 11.79 -21.66
C ALA A 809 -23.35 10.73 -21.52
N THR A 810 -23.32 9.74 -22.41
CA THR A 810 -24.13 8.52 -22.28
C THR A 810 -23.35 7.48 -21.46
N PRO A 811 -23.99 6.45 -20.89
CA PRO A 811 -23.33 5.19 -20.56
C PRO A 811 -22.43 4.66 -21.69
N ILE A 812 -21.14 4.49 -21.39
CA ILE A 812 -20.09 4.12 -22.36
C ILE A 812 -19.49 2.77 -21.98
N ILE A 813 -19.44 1.85 -22.96
CA ILE A 813 -18.74 0.58 -22.88
C ILE A 813 -17.85 0.47 -24.13
N ALA A 814 -16.57 0.78 -24.03
CA ALA A 814 -15.68 0.89 -25.18
C ALA A 814 -14.41 0.05 -24.99
N GLY A 815 -14.30 -1.04 -25.76
CA GLY A 815 -13.01 -1.71 -25.98
C GLY A 815 -12.06 -0.84 -26.82
N PHE A 816 -10.92 -1.41 -27.19
CA PHE A 816 -9.89 -0.70 -27.95
C PHE A 816 -9.43 -1.51 -29.15
N LYS A 817 -9.22 -0.85 -30.29
CA LYS A 817 -8.63 -1.46 -31.48
C LYS A 817 -7.42 -0.66 -31.98
N ILE A 818 -6.31 -1.35 -32.23
CA ILE A 818 -5.16 -0.80 -32.97
C ILE A 818 -5.57 -0.57 -34.43
N PRO A 819 -5.14 0.53 -35.07
CA PRO A 819 -5.49 0.82 -36.47
C PRO A 819 -5.17 -0.35 -37.40
N ASP A 820 -6.07 -0.63 -38.35
CA ASP A 820 -5.85 -1.68 -39.34
C ASP A 820 -4.64 -1.34 -40.21
N ASN A 821 -3.87 -2.34 -40.65
CA ASN A 821 -2.64 -2.14 -41.44
C ASN A 821 -2.83 -1.23 -42.67
N LYS A 822 -4.01 -1.29 -43.30
CA LYS A 822 -4.37 -0.48 -44.48
C LYS A 822 -4.51 1.01 -44.18
N ASP A 823 -4.81 1.37 -42.93
CA ASP A 823 -5.06 2.74 -42.48
C ASP A 823 -3.78 3.37 -41.90
N VAL A 824 -2.72 2.57 -41.67
CA VAL A 824 -1.43 3.01 -41.16
C VAL A 824 -0.50 3.44 -42.29
N HIS A 825 0.01 4.67 -42.22
CA HIS A 825 0.96 5.20 -43.20
C HIS A 825 2.27 4.40 -43.15
N GLY A 826 2.58 3.67 -44.23
CA GLY A 826 3.77 2.80 -44.29
C GLY A 826 3.58 1.41 -43.66
N GLY A 827 2.36 1.05 -43.27
CA GLY A 827 1.98 -0.24 -42.72
C GLY A 827 2.30 -0.41 -41.23
N LEU A 828 1.56 -1.34 -40.60
CA LEU A 828 1.74 -1.76 -39.21
C LEU A 828 2.82 -2.86 -39.15
N LYS A 829 3.91 -2.60 -38.42
CA LYS A 829 5.13 -3.44 -38.45
C LYS A 829 5.29 -4.39 -37.26
N PHE A 830 4.29 -4.47 -36.39
CA PHE A 830 4.32 -5.32 -35.20
C PHE A 830 3.06 -6.16 -35.04
N LYS A 831 3.16 -7.18 -34.19
CA LYS A 831 2.04 -7.89 -33.58
C LYS A 831 2.22 -7.85 -32.07
N LEU A 832 1.13 -7.67 -31.33
CA LEU A 832 1.17 -7.81 -29.88
C LEU A 832 1.54 -9.23 -29.45
N PRO A 833 2.08 -9.44 -28.24
CA PRO A 833 2.51 -10.75 -27.76
C PRO A 833 1.42 -11.85 -27.86
N ASN A 834 0.17 -11.52 -27.55
CA ASN A 834 -0.96 -12.43 -27.67
C ASN A 834 -1.53 -12.56 -29.11
N GLY A 835 -0.97 -11.83 -30.09
CA GLY A 835 -1.41 -11.81 -31.48
C GLY A 835 -2.71 -11.05 -31.77
N LEU A 836 -3.31 -10.41 -30.76
CA LEU A 836 -4.57 -9.67 -30.88
C LEU A 836 -4.32 -8.16 -31.05
N HIS A 837 -5.08 -7.52 -31.94
CA HIS A 837 -5.06 -6.06 -32.13
C HIS A 837 -6.35 -5.37 -31.64
N THR A 838 -7.23 -6.14 -30.99
CA THR A 838 -8.47 -5.64 -30.41
C THR A 838 -8.61 -6.17 -29.00
N GLY A 839 -8.71 -5.27 -28.03
CA GLY A 839 -9.14 -5.55 -26.66
C GLY A 839 -10.65 -5.51 -26.59
N TYR A 840 -11.29 -6.66 -26.74
CA TYR A 840 -12.74 -6.77 -26.56
C TYR A 840 -13.10 -6.75 -25.07
N ILE A 841 -14.15 -6.00 -24.74
CA ILE A 841 -14.86 -6.17 -23.47
C ILE A 841 -15.82 -7.35 -23.63
N THR A 842 -15.82 -8.32 -22.72
CA THR A 842 -16.60 -9.57 -22.87
C THR A 842 -17.58 -9.78 -21.72
N ASN A 843 -18.80 -10.18 -22.04
CA ASN A 843 -19.85 -10.50 -21.06
C ASN A 843 -20.14 -9.33 -20.11
N VAL A 844 -20.76 -8.28 -20.65
CA VAL A 844 -21.25 -7.12 -19.87
C VAL A 844 -22.75 -7.14 -19.88
N GLN A 845 -23.35 -7.13 -18.69
CA GLN A 845 -24.78 -7.29 -18.51
C GLN A 845 -25.33 -6.15 -17.65
N PHE A 846 -26.38 -5.51 -18.14
CA PHE A 846 -27.21 -4.59 -17.39
C PHE A 846 -28.62 -5.19 -17.28
N THR A 847 -29.10 -5.38 -16.05
CA THR A 847 -30.47 -5.80 -15.78
C THR A 847 -31.18 -4.76 -14.93
N ASP A 848 -32.39 -4.35 -15.33
CA ASP A 848 -33.22 -3.44 -14.56
C ASP A 848 -32.48 -2.12 -14.23
N VAL A 849 -31.92 -1.48 -15.26
CA VAL A 849 -31.25 -0.18 -15.15
C VAL A 849 -32.08 0.90 -15.85
N THR A 850 -32.33 2.00 -15.15
CA THR A 850 -33.05 3.16 -15.69
C THR A 850 -32.11 4.34 -15.88
N VAL A 851 -32.19 5.02 -17.02
CA VAL A 851 -31.35 6.19 -17.34
C VAL A 851 -32.22 7.31 -17.90
N LEU A 852 -32.35 8.41 -17.15
CA LEU A 852 -32.98 9.66 -17.59
C LEU A 852 -31.91 10.71 -17.87
N VAL A 853 -31.62 10.94 -19.16
CA VAL A 853 -30.65 11.94 -19.60
C VAL A 853 -31.27 13.32 -19.79
N LYS A 854 -30.45 14.36 -19.84
CA LYS A 854 -30.94 15.71 -20.19
C LYS A 854 -31.48 15.81 -21.63
N GLY A 855 -30.85 15.10 -22.57
CA GLY A 855 -31.23 15.11 -23.98
C GLY A 855 -30.94 16.44 -24.69
N GLY A 856 -31.55 16.70 -25.85
CA GLY A 856 -31.32 17.93 -26.62
C GLY A 856 -30.03 17.94 -27.45
N ASN A 857 -29.51 16.77 -27.86
CA ASN A 857 -28.47 16.71 -28.89
C ASN A 857 -29.08 16.83 -30.31
N PRO A 858 -28.41 17.55 -31.23
CA PRO A 858 -28.88 17.72 -32.61
C PRO A 858 -28.75 16.45 -33.45
N GLU A 859 -29.44 16.43 -34.60
CA GLU A 859 -29.39 15.31 -35.55
C GLU A 859 -27.98 15.01 -36.06
N SER A 860 -27.11 16.01 -36.16
CA SER A 860 -25.70 15.85 -36.56
C SER A 860 -24.91 14.92 -35.63
N ASP A 861 -25.32 14.77 -34.38
CA ASP A 861 -24.64 13.92 -33.41
C ASP A 861 -25.01 12.45 -33.55
N ARG A 862 -26.05 12.12 -34.34
CA ARG A 862 -26.54 10.75 -34.55
C ARG A 862 -25.50 9.84 -35.18
N ASP A 863 -24.76 10.38 -36.14
CA ASP A 863 -23.71 9.68 -36.87
C ASP A 863 -22.31 10.04 -36.34
N ALA A 864 -22.24 10.56 -35.11
CA ALA A 864 -20.98 10.84 -34.45
C ALA A 864 -20.13 9.55 -34.36
N ASN A 865 -18.83 9.70 -34.64
CA ASN A 865 -17.89 8.59 -34.68
C ASN A 865 -16.75 8.86 -33.67
N PRO A 866 -16.94 8.50 -32.38
CA PRO A 866 -15.93 8.67 -31.34
C PRO A 866 -14.56 8.08 -31.73
N PRO A 867 -13.44 8.76 -31.42
CA PRO A 867 -12.11 8.21 -31.68
C PRO A 867 -11.74 7.05 -30.75
N GLU A 868 -10.68 6.31 -31.06
CA GLU A 868 -10.03 5.39 -30.13
C GLU A 868 -9.20 6.13 -29.07
N ILE A 869 -9.05 5.47 -27.92
CA ILE A 869 -8.29 5.98 -26.76
C ILE A 869 -6.86 5.40 -26.80
N GLY A 870 -5.97 6.11 -27.50
CA GLY A 870 -4.54 5.80 -27.57
C GLY A 870 -3.73 6.24 -26.34
N VAL A 871 -2.39 6.17 -26.44
CA VAL A 871 -1.45 6.53 -25.35
C VAL A 871 -1.75 7.93 -24.81
N GLY A 872 -1.78 8.07 -23.48
CA GLY A 872 -1.97 9.35 -22.79
C GLY A 872 -3.43 9.82 -22.69
N ARG A 873 -4.39 9.07 -23.23
CA ARG A 873 -5.83 9.35 -23.16
C ARG A 873 -6.54 8.26 -22.36
N TYR A 874 -7.60 8.59 -21.61
CA TYR A 874 -8.37 7.64 -20.78
C TYR A 874 -9.63 8.25 -20.13
N ASN A 875 -9.99 9.50 -20.48
CA ASN A 875 -11.12 10.20 -19.87
C ASN A 875 -12.36 10.17 -20.76
N VAL A 876 -13.54 10.32 -20.15
CA VAL A 876 -14.83 10.43 -20.85
C VAL A 876 -14.78 11.47 -21.99
N GLY A 877 -14.10 12.60 -21.77
CA GLY A 877 -13.98 13.66 -22.78
C GLY A 877 -13.12 13.31 -24.00
N ASP A 878 -12.32 12.25 -23.93
CA ASP A 878 -11.48 11.80 -25.05
C ASP A 878 -12.33 11.16 -26.15
N LEU A 879 -13.46 10.55 -25.79
CA LEU A 879 -14.43 9.91 -26.70
C LEU A 879 -15.40 10.89 -27.36
N LYS A 880 -15.26 12.21 -27.10
CA LYS A 880 -16.07 13.27 -27.71
C LYS A 880 -17.57 13.02 -27.54
N THR A 881 -18.36 13.30 -28.57
CA THR A 881 -19.82 13.10 -28.56
C THR A 881 -20.15 11.67 -28.96
N GLN A 882 -20.95 10.98 -28.14
CA GLN A 882 -21.43 9.63 -28.45
C GLN A 882 -22.71 9.68 -29.32
N PRO A 883 -22.88 8.73 -30.26
CA PRO A 883 -24.03 8.66 -31.17
C PRO A 883 -25.33 8.15 -30.53
N ALA A 884 -25.30 7.85 -29.23
CA ALA A 884 -26.45 7.38 -28.47
C ALA A 884 -26.77 8.30 -27.29
N TYR A 885 -28.04 8.48 -26.97
CA TYR A 885 -28.46 9.12 -25.73
C TYR A 885 -28.54 8.13 -24.55
N GLY A 886 -28.79 6.84 -24.80
CA GLY A 886 -29.00 5.82 -23.77
C GLY A 886 -27.78 4.93 -23.47
N PHE A 887 -27.32 4.12 -24.44
CA PHE A 887 -26.11 3.30 -24.29
C PHE A 887 -25.28 3.30 -25.57
N TRP A 888 -23.96 3.46 -25.43
CA TRP A 888 -23.02 3.23 -26.54
C TRP A 888 -22.01 2.14 -26.17
N ALA A 889 -22.04 1.05 -26.94
CA ALA A 889 -21.14 -0.08 -26.80
C ALA A 889 -20.27 -0.23 -28.06
N ARG A 890 -18.94 -0.30 -27.88
CA ARG A 890 -17.98 -0.52 -28.96
C ARG A 890 -16.96 -1.61 -28.62
N HIS A 891 -16.64 -2.50 -29.57
CA HIS A 891 -15.71 -3.63 -29.37
C HIS A 891 -16.11 -4.49 -28.17
N VAL A 892 -17.35 -4.98 -28.18
CA VAL A 892 -17.93 -5.77 -27.09
C VAL A 892 -18.36 -7.14 -27.58
N LYS A 893 -18.16 -8.17 -26.75
CA LYS A 893 -18.70 -9.52 -26.95
C LYS A 893 -19.71 -9.84 -25.85
N ASP A 894 -20.83 -10.45 -26.23
CA ASP A 894 -21.87 -10.91 -25.31
C ASP A 894 -22.46 -9.79 -24.43
N PHE A 895 -22.89 -8.70 -25.07
CA PHE A 895 -23.52 -7.55 -24.40
C PHE A 895 -25.01 -7.82 -24.12
N LEU A 896 -25.46 -7.66 -22.87
CA LEU A 896 -26.87 -7.82 -22.48
C LEU A 896 -27.44 -6.52 -21.92
N LEU A 897 -28.56 -6.05 -22.48
CA LEU A 897 -29.48 -5.13 -21.83
C LEU A 897 -30.81 -5.85 -21.60
N LYS A 898 -31.22 -6.01 -20.34
CA LYS A 898 -32.44 -6.71 -19.97
C LYS A 898 -33.29 -5.87 -19.03
N ASP A 899 -34.57 -5.70 -19.34
CA ASP A 899 -35.53 -4.96 -18.50
C ASP A 899 -35.09 -3.52 -18.19
N CYS A 900 -34.29 -2.91 -19.07
CA CYS A 900 -33.76 -1.56 -18.91
C CYS A 900 -34.70 -0.50 -19.49
N ALA A 901 -34.59 0.74 -18.99
CA ALA A 901 -35.30 1.90 -19.53
C ALA A 901 -34.36 3.07 -19.79
N VAL A 902 -34.47 3.70 -20.96
CA VAL A 902 -33.71 4.92 -21.30
C VAL A 902 -34.66 6.01 -21.77
N ASN A 903 -34.52 7.21 -21.22
CA ASN A 903 -35.40 8.34 -21.52
C ASN A 903 -34.62 9.67 -21.49
N TYR A 904 -35.23 10.74 -21.98
CA TYR A 904 -34.66 12.08 -22.01
C TYR A 904 -35.65 13.11 -21.44
N GLU A 905 -35.13 14.17 -20.82
CA GLU A 905 -35.94 15.32 -20.38
C GLU A 905 -36.30 16.24 -21.56
N THR A 906 -35.35 16.47 -22.47
CA THR A 906 -35.52 17.23 -23.72
C THR A 906 -35.34 16.27 -24.91
N PRO A 907 -36.19 16.33 -25.96
CA PRO A 907 -36.02 15.48 -27.13
C PRO A 907 -34.58 15.41 -27.65
N ASP A 908 -34.06 14.21 -27.83
CA ASP A 908 -32.69 13.93 -28.28
C ASP A 908 -32.73 13.22 -29.63
N ALA A 909 -32.06 13.77 -30.63
CA ALA A 909 -32.13 13.27 -32.00
C ALA A 909 -31.24 12.05 -32.29
N ARG A 910 -30.44 11.61 -31.29
CA ARG A 910 -29.56 10.45 -31.37
C ARG A 910 -30.32 9.14 -31.17
N HIS A 911 -29.63 8.03 -31.38
CA HIS A 911 -30.17 6.70 -31.14
C HIS A 911 -30.32 6.40 -29.64
N ALA A 912 -31.25 5.52 -29.26
CA ALA A 912 -31.34 5.09 -27.86
C ALA A 912 -30.14 4.21 -27.49
N VAL A 913 -29.83 3.23 -28.33
CA VAL A 913 -28.66 2.34 -28.18
C VAL A 913 -27.87 2.29 -29.48
N VAL A 914 -26.54 2.37 -29.40
CA VAL A 914 -25.63 2.14 -30.53
C VAL A 914 -24.67 1.01 -30.18
N LEU A 915 -24.63 0.01 -31.05
CA LEU A 915 -23.71 -1.12 -31.02
C LEU A 915 -22.73 -0.99 -32.19
N ASP A 916 -21.44 -0.83 -31.90
CA ASP A 916 -20.36 -0.69 -32.89
C ASP A 916 -19.31 -1.79 -32.73
N ASP A 917 -19.16 -2.66 -33.73
CA ASP A 917 -18.33 -3.87 -33.63
C ASP A 917 -18.67 -4.70 -32.37
N VAL A 918 -19.96 -4.95 -32.16
CA VAL A 918 -20.47 -5.80 -31.07
C VAL A 918 -20.86 -7.16 -31.62
N ILE A 919 -20.44 -8.23 -30.93
CA ILE A 919 -20.70 -9.62 -31.31
C ILE A 919 -21.56 -10.27 -30.22
N GLY A 920 -22.70 -10.86 -30.60
CA GLY A 920 -23.54 -11.63 -29.66
C GLY A 920 -24.38 -10.79 -28.71
N ALA A 921 -24.80 -9.58 -29.10
CA ALA A 921 -25.62 -8.73 -28.24
C ALA A 921 -27.06 -9.24 -28.09
N ARG A 922 -27.63 -9.08 -26.89
CA ARG A 922 -29.05 -9.33 -26.58
C ARG A 922 -29.67 -8.10 -25.94
N ILE A 923 -30.76 -7.61 -26.52
CA ILE A 923 -31.57 -6.52 -26.00
C ILE A 923 -32.96 -7.09 -25.72
N GLU A 924 -33.35 -7.14 -24.46
CA GLU A 924 -34.60 -7.77 -24.01
C GLU A 924 -35.43 -6.77 -23.21
N ASN A 925 -36.66 -6.48 -23.66
CA ASN A 925 -37.61 -5.61 -22.96
C ASN A 925 -37.05 -4.18 -22.67
N LEU A 926 -36.36 -3.59 -23.64
CA LEU A 926 -35.88 -2.21 -23.56
C LEU A 926 -37.05 -1.22 -23.69
N LYS A 927 -37.23 -0.35 -22.69
CA LYS A 927 -38.20 0.75 -22.74
C LYS A 927 -37.52 2.05 -23.14
N ALA A 928 -37.99 2.68 -24.21
CA ALA A 928 -37.55 4.01 -24.61
C ALA A 928 -38.64 4.76 -25.39
N PRO A 929 -38.57 6.10 -25.48
CA PRO A 929 -39.41 6.88 -26.38
C PRO A 929 -39.33 6.40 -27.83
N THR A 930 -40.42 6.57 -28.58
CA THR A 930 -40.45 6.29 -30.02
C THR A 930 -39.41 7.18 -30.72
N PRO A 931 -38.48 6.61 -31.51
CA PRO A 931 -37.49 7.39 -32.24
C PRO A 931 -38.15 8.31 -33.29
N GLU A 932 -37.65 9.54 -33.41
CA GLU A 932 -38.09 10.52 -34.43
C GLU A 932 -36.95 10.85 -35.41
N ASN A 933 -37.28 11.54 -36.52
CA ASN A 933 -36.34 12.09 -37.50
C ASN A 933 -35.28 11.12 -38.06
N GLY A 934 -35.59 9.83 -38.18
CA GLY A 934 -34.67 8.82 -38.73
C GLY A 934 -33.73 8.19 -37.70
N ALA A 935 -33.89 8.48 -36.40
CA ALA A 935 -33.25 7.71 -35.35
C ALA A 935 -33.86 6.29 -35.26
N LEU A 936 -33.02 5.32 -34.90
CA LEU A 936 -33.40 3.97 -34.50
C LEU A 936 -33.37 3.81 -32.99
N LEU A 937 -34.19 2.88 -32.48
CA LEU A 937 -34.13 2.43 -31.09
C LEU A 937 -32.78 1.76 -30.81
N VAL A 938 -32.36 0.84 -31.68
CA VAL A 938 -31.05 0.19 -31.63
C VAL A 938 -30.38 0.30 -32.99
N LYS A 939 -29.26 1.02 -33.06
CA LYS A 939 -28.41 1.13 -34.26
C LYS A 939 -27.27 0.12 -34.18
N LYS A 940 -27.03 -0.57 -35.28
CA LYS A 940 -25.93 -1.54 -35.43
C LYS A 940 -24.92 -1.01 -36.44
N ILE A 941 -23.64 -1.02 -36.07
CA ILE A 941 -22.49 -0.68 -36.91
C ILE A 941 -21.54 -1.87 -36.83
N LYS A 942 -21.26 -2.52 -37.95
CA LYS A 942 -20.34 -3.68 -38.05
C LYS A 942 -20.60 -4.81 -37.02
N SER A 943 -21.82 -4.86 -36.45
CA SER A 943 -22.16 -5.76 -35.35
C SER A 943 -22.79 -7.05 -35.88
N GLN A 944 -22.55 -8.16 -35.17
CA GLN A 944 -22.92 -9.51 -35.57
C GLN A 944 -23.71 -10.21 -34.45
N ASP A 945 -24.58 -11.14 -34.83
CA ASP A 945 -25.38 -11.97 -33.90
C ASP A 945 -26.17 -11.17 -32.85
N VAL A 946 -26.77 -10.06 -33.29
CA VAL A 946 -27.58 -9.17 -32.43
C VAL A 946 -29.03 -9.62 -32.39
N ILE A 947 -29.53 -9.94 -31.20
CA ILE A 947 -30.91 -10.33 -30.92
C ILE A 947 -31.62 -9.20 -30.17
N ILE A 948 -32.79 -8.79 -30.67
CA ILE A 948 -33.65 -7.77 -30.04
C ILE A 948 -35.01 -8.43 -29.80
N LYS A 949 -35.48 -8.44 -28.56
CA LYS A 949 -36.72 -9.09 -28.11
C LYS A 949 -37.62 -8.13 -27.34
#